data_AF-A0A847FI55-F1
#
_entry.id   AF-A0A847FI55-F1
#
_cell.length_a   1.000
_cell.length_b   1.000
_cell.length_c   1.000
_cell.angle_alpha   90.00
_cell.angle_beta   90.00
_cell.angle_gamma   90.00
#
_symmetry.space_group_name_H-M   'P 1'
#
loop_
_entity.id
_entity.type
_entity.pdbx_description
1 polymer ?
#
loop_
_entity_poly.entity_id
_entity_poly.type
_entity_poly.pdbx_seq_one_letter_code
_entity_poly.pdbx_strand_id
1 'polypeptide(L)'
;MALLVAPPSTASASPRASAPGVPADWWAEVQAEIEQVEYSITWQDQTYLPGSPEAFQAPNRAENLRTYFEPGGPTVLPRLWPEDLSDPPWRWELRLAAWGRGGMEPVPAASVEVQGNLIEYRRGPLVEWYRNDGDGLAQGFRLSVAPPAEGSPAPLALEMLVDSHLTRQGGEGPGAAFLDAGGQAVLRYGALSAADADGRSLPVWLSTTGQALLLLVDDAGATYPIEITTSITGLPSTDDWSLTWGTAGTQFGFCVSTAGDVNGDGRSDVLVGAPHFDGGQTDEGAAFIFLGHPLGLGVAPAWGKESDQTGAQFGYTVATAGDVNGDGFADVIVGAPKYNHPDSDEGGAWVYHGSATGVHSVPDFFAQSDQGSAELGSAVAPAGDVNGDGYADVIVGAWHYDAPTSAEGAAFVWYGSAHGVNGGANGVPANAAWRAEADQEGAFLGIAVSTAGDVNGDGYADVIVGANEYGGGDEGLALVWHSTANGPNNGVVGTPSNAEWTAAGASSGAHLGRSVSTAGDVNGDGYADVIVGSPHYTNGQAGEGAAYLYLGSDGGLAADPDNQDEGNMVEAWFGQSVAMAGDVNGDGYADVVVGAPLYTNDQTEEGRAFLWYGSPSGISATRDWWAEGNTTQAWYGNSVATAGDVNGDGYSDLIVGAPGEASQAGSAFVYHGSPDMPGEVANWSKRSNMENAYFGWSVGTAGDVNADGYADIIVGAPLWDAGQVNEGAAWIYRGSAAGLVSTPYWYEQSDQENAQFGYSVGAAGDVNGDGYGDVIVGTPYYAHGAAEEGGAWVYHGSSSGVSTTSSWHKESDQAGARFGYSVATAGDVNNDGYADVVVGAPLTDHGQVDEGVAWIYHGSAAGLGLVPSRHMESDHAGAQFGYSVATAGDVNADGFSDVVVGAPYWEDDAMNEGRAWLYLGSDTGLSSSAAWHAESNTSGARLGHAVASAGDVNGDGYSDVVVGAPYWADGTATGEGRVWVFHGSASGLSATHAWTRESGQSDAYYGYAVGTAGDVNGDGYADLLIGAPSMTPSGGAPSAGLVRLYLGSAAGLGSTYAWTGQGGGALSWFGISAGTAGDVNGDGYADLVIGAKDDDTVLQNEGKVVCYYGNGRSGAALALRQLNSAGQVLASLGHTDEDTFRLAFVHTSPFGRGKIMAEIEVKPLGINFDGHGTYIPGGLWMNHTLPGATSMIAGDLHFDQAYHWRMRTLYHPGTTPWMPASRWVTVPWNGWNEEDLGTSGSNLFLPLVTRDVTTGR
;
A
#
# COMPACT_ATOMS: atom_id res chain seq x y z
N MET A 1 -36.45 49.93 -21.93
CA MET A 1 -36.39 49.54 -23.36
C MET A 1 -35.63 48.23 -23.39
N ALA A 2 -36.27 47.14 -23.78
CA ALA A 2 -35.63 45.83 -23.90
C ALA A 2 -35.75 45.37 -25.36
N LEU A 3 -34.66 44.87 -25.93
CA LEU A 3 -34.64 44.33 -27.29
C LEU A 3 -34.43 42.82 -27.18
N LEU A 4 -35.48 42.05 -27.53
CA LEU A 4 -35.36 40.59 -27.66
C LEU A 4 -34.37 40.25 -28.77
N VAL A 5 -33.48 39.29 -28.50
CA VAL A 5 -32.89 38.40 -29.50
C VAL A 5 -33.17 36.97 -29.03
N ALA A 6 -33.74 36.15 -29.89
CA ALA A 6 -34.06 34.75 -29.56
C ALA A 6 -32.80 33.87 -29.70
N PRO A 7 -32.67 32.79 -28.89
CA PRO A 7 -31.58 31.83 -29.06
C PRO A 7 -31.76 31.03 -30.37
N PRO A 8 -30.66 30.67 -31.06
CA PRO A 8 -30.72 29.81 -32.25
C PRO A 8 -30.96 28.35 -31.87
N SER A 9 -31.71 27.62 -32.70
CA SER A 9 -32.02 26.21 -32.52
C SER A 9 -30.78 25.31 -32.61
N THR A 10 -30.56 24.49 -31.57
CA THR A 10 -29.54 23.42 -31.52
C THR A 10 -29.95 22.21 -32.37
N ALA A 11 -29.76 22.31 -33.68
CA ALA A 11 -29.73 21.14 -34.55
C ALA A 11 -28.31 20.54 -34.52
N SER A 12 -28.20 19.26 -34.16
CA SER A 12 -26.93 18.53 -34.13
C SER A 12 -26.27 18.53 -35.52
N ALA A 13 -25.15 19.24 -35.63
CA ALA A 13 -24.30 19.17 -36.82
C ALA A 13 -23.29 18.04 -36.63
N SER A 14 -23.44 16.95 -37.39
CA SER A 14 -22.37 15.96 -37.56
C SER A 14 -21.08 16.66 -38.03
N PRO A 15 -19.88 16.15 -37.67
CA PRO A 15 -18.63 16.79 -38.06
C PRO A 15 -18.57 17.00 -39.57
N ARG A 16 -18.45 18.26 -40.00
CA ARG A 16 -18.10 18.54 -41.40
C ARG A 16 -16.66 18.08 -41.60
N ALA A 17 -16.43 17.29 -42.64
CA ALA A 17 -15.08 17.03 -43.13
C ALA A 17 -14.32 18.36 -43.28
N SER A 18 -13.05 18.36 -42.88
CA SER A 18 -12.20 19.54 -42.85
C SER A 18 -12.19 20.26 -44.21
N ALA A 19 -12.19 21.60 -44.16
CA ALA A 19 -12.21 22.41 -45.36
C ALA A 19 -10.92 22.14 -46.19
N PRO A 20 -10.98 22.07 -47.53
CA PRO A 20 -9.82 21.76 -48.34
C PRO A 20 -8.68 22.76 -48.10
N GLY A 21 -7.57 22.28 -47.53
CA GLY A 21 -6.40 23.09 -47.17
C GLY A 21 -6.21 23.36 -45.66
N VAL A 22 -7.03 22.78 -44.78
CA VAL A 22 -6.76 22.72 -43.34
C VAL A 22 -5.97 21.43 -43.04
N PRO A 23 -4.80 21.50 -42.38
CA PRO A 23 -4.04 20.34 -41.90
C PRO A 23 -4.84 19.42 -40.95
N ALA A 24 -4.43 18.16 -40.81
CA ALA A 24 -5.17 17.17 -40.01
C ALA A 24 -4.99 17.37 -38.49
N ASP A 25 -3.81 17.87 -38.13
CA ASP A 25 -3.30 18.31 -36.84
C ASP A 25 -3.79 19.69 -36.41
N TRP A 26 -4.32 20.53 -37.32
CA TRP A 26 -4.72 21.92 -37.04
C TRP A 26 -5.62 22.09 -35.80
N TRP A 27 -6.52 21.15 -35.53
CA TRP A 27 -7.38 21.23 -34.34
C TRP A 27 -6.61 20.93 -33.05
N ALA A 28 -5.65 20.00 -33.08
CA ALA A 28 -4.74 19.75 -31.96
C ALA A 28 -3.77 20.92 -31.74
N GLU A 29 -3.23 21.52 -32.81
CA GLU A 29 -2.43 22.75 -32.73
C GLU A 29 -3.23 23.89 -32.06
N VAL A 30 -4.50 24.08 -32.45
CA VAL A 30 -5.39 25.10 -31.85
C VAL A 30 -5.75 24.76 -30.40
N GLN A 31 -5.92 23.48 -30.03
CA GLN A 31 -6.11 23.09 -28.63
C GLN A 31 -4.87 23.42 -27.79
N ALA A 32 -3.67 23.05 -28.24
CA ALA A 32 -2.42 23.35 -27.56
C ALA A 32 -2.14 24.87 -27.49
N GLU A 33 -2.47 25.64 -28.53
CA GLU A 33 -2.37 27.12 -28.50
C GLU A 33 -3.35 27.72 -27.48
N ILE A 34 -4.58 27.22 -27.40
CA ILE A 34 -5.57 27.66 -26.39
C ILE A 34 -5.07 27.31 -24.97
N GLU A 35 -4.51 26.12 -24.77
CA GLU A 35 -4.01 25.66 -23.47
C GLU A 35 -2.77 26.43 -23.01
N GLN A 36 -1.83 26.75 -23.90
CA GLN A 36 -0.71 27.65 -23.55
C GLN A 36 -1.17 29.10 -23.29
N VAL A 37 -2.19 29.58 -24.01
CA VAL A 37 -2.76 30.92 -23.77
C VAL A 37 -3.48 30.99 -22.41
N GLU A 38 -4.05 29.89 -21.90
CA GLU A 38 -4.66 29.88 -20.56
C GLU A 38 -3.65 30.20 -19.45
N TYR A 39 -2.38 29.80 -19.56
CA TYR A 39 -1.34 30.13 -18.57
C TYR A 39 -0.85 31.60 -18.63
N SER A 40 -1.18 32.35 -19.68
CA SER A 40 -0.76 33.76 -19.82
C SER A 40 -1.57 34.71 -18.93
N ILE A 41 -0.90 35.69 -18.32
CA ILE A 41 -1.57 36.75 -17.55
C ILE A 41 -2.22 37.74 -18.52
N THR A 42 -3.55 37.82 -18.47
CA THR A 42 -4.37 38.61 -19.41
C THR A 42 -5.25 39.62 -18.68
N TRP A 43 -5.57 40.73 -19.33
CA TRP A 43 -6.50 41.73 -18.79
C TRP A 43 -7.95 41.32 -19.04
N GLN A 44 -8.84 41.46 -18.04
CA GLN A 44 -10.25 41.15 -18.15
C GLN A 44 -11.13 42.32 -17.67
N ASP A 45 -12.02 42.81 -18.53
CA ASP A 45 -12.96 43.91 -18.26
C ASP A 45 -14.21 43.50 -17.44
N GLN A 46 -14.29 42.23 -17.01
CA GLN A 46 -15.33 41.66 -16.15
C GLN A 46 -14.74 40.54 -15.29
N THR A 47 -14.76 40.67 -13.97
CA THR A 47 -14.26 39.64 -13.03
C THR A 47 -15.38 39.02 -12.20
N TYR A 48 -15.07 37.97 -11.43
CA TYR A 48 -15.94 37.41 -10.38
C TYR A 48 -15.71 38.05 -8.99
N LEU A 49 -15.06 39.22 -8.91
CA LEU A 49 -14.72 39.89 -7.66
C LEU A 49 -15.72 41.00 -7.28
N PRO A 50 -16.31 40.97 -6.06
CA PRO A 50 -17.21 42.03 -5.59
C PRO A 50 -16.49 43.39 -5.44
N GLY A 51 -16.70 44.30 -6.40
CA GLY A 51 -16.20 45.67 -6.35
C GLY A 51 -14.99 45.97 -7.24
N SER A 52 -14.35 44.95 -7.81
CA SER A 52 -13.22 45.06 -8.74
C SER A 52 -13.64 44.64 -10.16
N PRO A 53 -14.30 45.52 -10.93
CA PRO A 53 -14.94 45.13 -12.21
C PRO A 53 -13.95 44.72 -13.29
N GLU A 54 -12.70 45.20 -13.22
CA GLU A 54 -11.63 44.94 -14.17
C GLU A 54 -10.33 44.61 -13.42
N ALA A 55 -9.58 43.61 -13.88
CA ALA A 55 -8.30 43.20 -13.30
C ALA A 55 -7.45 42.39 -14.31
N PHE A 56 -6.17 42.15 -13.99
CA PHE A 56 -5.42 41.07 -14.63
C PHE A 56 -5.87 39.72 -14.05
N GLN A 57 -5.87 38.67 -14.87
CA GLN A 57 -6.17 37.29 -14.46
C GLN A 57 -5.10 36.32 -14.96
N ALA A 58 -4.91 35.25 -14.20
CA ALA A 58 -4.23 34.02 -14.57
C ALA A 58 -5.21 32.85 -14.34
N PRO A 59 -5.85 32.31 -15.39
CA PRO A 59 -6.35 30.94 -15.36
C PRO A 59 -5.19 29.97 -15.15
N ASN A 60 -5.41 28.89 -14.42
CA ASN A 60 -4.50 27.77 -14.34
C ASN A 60 -5.31 26.48 -14.54
N ARG A 61 -4.99 25.75 -15.61
CA ARG A 61 -5.81 24.60 -16.00
C ARG A 61 -5.54 23.38 -15.12
N ALA A 62 -4.27 23.02 -14.95
CA ALA A 62 -3.84 21.91 -14.11
C ALA A 62 -4.38 22.10 -12.69
N GLU A 63 -4.05 23.23 -12.07
CA GLU A 63 -4.41 23.51 -10.67
C GLU A 63 -5.90 23.76 -10.41
N ASN A 64 -6.75 23.75 -11.44
CA ASN A 64 -8.13 24.26 -11.38
C ASN A 64 -8.23 25.63 -10.67
N LEU A 65 -7.21 26.50 -10.79
CA LEU A 65 -7.21 27.83 -10.19
C LEU A 65 -7.59 28.92 -11.22
N ARG A 66 -8.14 30.01 -10.72
CA ARG A 66 -8.15 31.30 -11.39
C ARG A 66 -7.73 32.38 -10.39
N THR A 67 -6.61 33.01 -10.69
CA THR A 67 -6.08 34.11 -9.90
C THR A 67 -6.45 35.43 -10.56
N TYR A 68 -6.95 36.37 -9.77
CA TYR A 68 -7.14 37.76 -10.15
C TYR A 68 -6.14 38.64 -9.42
N PHE A 69 -5.38 39.46 -10.14
CA PHE A 69 -4.34 40.32 -9.58
C PHE A 69 -4.85 41.73 -9.36
N GLU A 70 -5.03 42.09 -8.08
CA GLU A 70 -5.51 43.40 -7.65
C GLU A 70 -4.34 44.27 -7.15
N PRO A 71 -4.49 45.60 -7.00
CA PRO A 71 -3.39 46.47 -6.57
C PRO A 71 -2.74 46.14 -5.20
N GLY A 72 -3.39 45.31 -4.37
CA GLY A 72 -2.87 44.86 -3.08
C GLY A 72 -2.18 43.49 -3.10
N GLY A 73 -2.43 42.65 -4.10
CA GLY A 73 -2.02 41.25 -4.17
C GLY A 73 -3.04 40.38 -4.96
N PRO A 74 -2.86 39.06 -5.01
CA PRO A 74 -3.74 38.14 -5.73
C PRO A 74 -4.98 37.73 -4.92
N THR A 75 -6.07 37.48 -5.64
CA THR A 75 -7.27 36.82 -5.15
C THR A 75 -7.47 35.54 -5.95
N VAL A 76 -7.35 34.39 -5.30
CA VAL A 76 -7.44 33.05 -5.89
C VAL A 76 -8.84 32.47 -5.64
N LEU A 77 -9.40 31.81 -6.65
CA LEU A 77 -10.70 31.14 -6.62
C LEU A 77 -10.67 29.97 -7.63
N PRO A 78 -11.59 28.98 -7.59
CA PRO A 78 -11.52 27.83 -8.49
C PRO A 78 -11.85 28.24 -9.94
N ARG A 79 -11.22 27.61 -10.93
CA ARG A 79 -11.40 27.91 -12.35
C ARG A 79 -12.77 27.46 -12.87
N LEU A 80 -13.25 26.35 -12.34
CA LEU A 80 -14.53 25.71 -12.62
C LEU A 80 -15.30 25.47 -11.32
N TRP A 81 -16.62 25.67 -11.35
CA TRP A 81 -17.55 25.34 -10.27
C TRP A 81 -18.96 25.08 -10.86
N PRO A 82 -19.90 24.46 -10.12
CA PRO A 82 -21.24 24.13 -10.62
C PRO A 82 -22.04 25.33 -11.16
N GLU A 83 -22.75 25.16 -12.29
CA GLU A 83 -23.49 26.24 -12.97
C GLU A 83 -24.68 26.80 -12.15
N ASP A 84 -25.14 26.10 -11.11
CA ASP A 84 -26.20 26.56 -10.21
C ASP A 84 -25.71 27.52 -9.11
N LEU A 85 -24.39 27.64 -8.91
CA LEU A 85 -23.78 28.64 -8.01
C LEU A 85 -23.47 29.95 -8.75
N SER A 86 -24.12 31.04 -8.31
CA SER A 86 -23.92 32.38 -8.89
C SER A 86 -22.60 33.07 -8.49
N ASP A 87 -21.95 32.55 -7.46
CA ASP A 87 -20.67 33.00 -6.89
C ASP A 87 -19.76 31.77 -6.71
N PRO A 88 -18.43 31.91 -6.78
CA PRO A 88 -17.50 30.81 -6.53
C PRO A 88 -17.65 30.29 -5.08
N PRO A 89 -17.48 28.98 -4.83
CA PRO A 89 -17.70 28.38 -3.52
C PRO A 89 -16.74 28.93 -2.44
N TRP A 90 -15.52 29.27 -2.84
CA TRP A 90 -14.51 29.87 -1.98
C TRP A 90 -13.72 30.98 -2.69
N ARG A 91 -13.04 31.81 -1.89
CA ARG A 91 -12.03 32.77 -2.31
C ARG A 91 -10.91 32.83 -1.26
N TRP A 92 -9.69 33.07 -1.72
CA TRP A 92 -8.50 33.23 -0.91
C TRP A 92 -7.74 34.49 -1.36
N GLU A 93 -7.66 35.50 -0.50
CA GLU A 93 -7.04 36.79 -0.78
C GLU A 93 -5.72 36.95 -0.03
N LEU A 94 -4.60 36.99 -0.76
CA LEU A 94 -3.28 37.25 -0.19
C LEU A 94 -2.92 38.73 -0.37
N ARG A 95 -2.40 39.37 0.69
CA ARG A 95 -1.99 40.78 0.69
C ARG A 95 -0.70 40.97 1.47
N LEU A 96 0.41 41.27 0.78
CA LEU A 96 1.66 41.66 1.43
C LEU A 96 1.49 43.02 2.14
N ALA A 97 1.60 43.03 3.47
CA ALA A 97 1.22 44.15 4.33
C ALA A 97 2.41 44.88 4.96
N ALA A 98 3.39 44.15 5.51
CA ALA A 98 4.55 44.71 6.17
C ALA A 98 5.82 43.87 5.94
N TRP A 99 7.00 44.46 6.14
CA TRP A 99 8.30 43.79 6.07
C TRP A 99 9.26 44.39 7.09
N GLY A 100 10.23 43.62 7.60
CA GLY A 100 11.19 44.17 8.56
C GLY A 100 12.05 43.15 9.30
N ARG A 101 12.69 43.59 10.39
CA ARG A 101 13.53 42.76 11.27
C ARG A 101 13.38 43.20 12.72
N GLY A 102 12.48 42.54 13.47
CA GLY A 102 12.13 42.88 14.86
C GLY A 102 11.28 44.14 15.04
N GLY A 103 11.26 45.04 14.06
CA GLY A 103 10.21 46.03 13.83
C GLY A 103 9.75 45.95 12.39
N MET A 104 8.44 46.03 12.15
CA MET A 104 7.81 45.87 10.84
C MET A 104 7.44 47.24 10.25
N GLU A 105 7.89 47.53 9.03
CA GLU A 105 7.47 48.69 8.25
C GLU A 105 6.35 48.32 7.26
N PRO A 106 5.26 49.12 7.16
CA PRO A 106 4.22 48.90 6.16
C PRO A 106 4.77 48.97 4.73
N VAL A 107 4.34 48.04 3.88
CA VAL A 107 4.83 47.90 2.51
C VAL A 107 4.27 49.01 1.61
N PRO A 108 5.10 49.72 0.82
CA PRO A 108 4.64 50.77 -0.09
C PRO A 108 3.69 50.27 -1.19
N ALA A 109 2.88 51.19 -1.71
CA ALA A 109 2.07 50.95 -2.91
C ALA A 109 2.95 50.59 -4.12
N ALA A 110 2.59 49.52 -4.82
CA ALA A 110 3.36 49.00 -5.94
C ALA A 110 3.09 49.75 -7.26
N SER A 111 4.08 49.75 -8.15
CA SER A 111 3.84 49.82 -9.59
C SER A 111 3.83 48.40 -10.16
N VAL A 112 2.80 48.07 -10.95
CA VAL A 112 2.58 46.73 -11.52
C VAL A 112 3.10 46.68 -12.96
N GLU A 113 3.88 45.65 -13.30
CA GLU A 113 4.32 45.32 -14.66
C GLU A 113 3.94 43.86 -15.00
N VAL A 114 3.49 43.60 -16.22
CA VAL A 114 3.06 42.25 -16.69
C VAL A 114 3.80 41.88 -17.96
N GLN A 115 4.34 40.66 -18.02
CA GLN A 115 5.08 40.10 -19.16
C GLN A 115 4.78 38.60 -19.31
N GLY A 116 3.92 38.23 -20.27
CA GLY A 116 3.58 36.81 -20.51
C GLY A 116 2.81 36.20 -19.34
N ASN A 117 3.40 35.19 -18.70
CA ASN A 117 2.90 34.54 -17.49
C ASN A 117 3.38 35.18 -16.17
N LEU A 118 4.19 36.24 -16.22
CA LEU A 118 4.78 36.92 -15.05
C LEU A 118 4.13 38.28 -14.76
N ILE A 119 3.89 38.58 -13.48
CA ILE A 119 3.48 39.89 -12.97
C ILE A 119 4.38 40.32 -11.79
N GLU A 120 4.92 41.53 -11.85
CA GLU A 120 5.79 42.10 -10.81
C GLU A 120 5.14 43.32 -10.13
N TYR A 121 5.01 43.26 -8.81
CA TYR A 121 4.63 44.35 -7.90
C TYR A 121 5.91 45.02 -7.36
N ARG A 122 6.42 46.03 -8.08
CA ARG A 122 7.64 46.76 -7.68
C ARG A 122 7.32 47.75 -6.56
N ARG A 123 7.90 47.55 -5.37
CA ARG A 123 7.59 48.28 -4.13
C ARG A 123 8.84 49.00 -3.55
N GLY A 124 9.74 49.45 -4.42
CA GLY A 124 11.00 50.08 -4.05
C GLY A 124 12.13 49.04 -3.91
N PRO A 125 12.73 48.85 -2.71
CA PRO A 125 13.79 47.85 -2.53
C PRO A 125 13.29 46.41 -2.58
N LEU A 126 11.99 46.20 -2.36
CA LEU A 126 11.28 44.92 -2.41
C LEU A 126 10.49 44.83 -3.73
N VAL A 127 10.65 43.72 -4.46
CA VAL A 127 9.81 43.34 -5.60
C VAL A 127 9.15 42.02 -5.26
N GLU A 128 7.83 42.05 -5.15
CA GLU A 128 6.98 40.85 -5.07
C GLU A 128 6.59 40.48 -6.50
N TRP A 129 6.68 39.20 -6.87
CA TRP A 129 6.35 38.72 -8.21
C TRP A 129 5.55 37.42 -8.17
N TYR A 130 4.72 37.20 -9.19
CA TYR A 130 3.95 35.99 -9.37
C TYR A 130 4.07 35.48 -10.81
N ARG A 131 4.24 34.18 -10.99
CA ARG A 131 4.35 33.52 -12.29
C ARG A 131 3.39 32.33 -12.35
N ASN A 132 2.63 32.22 -13.43
CA ASN A 132 1.60 31.21 -13.59
C ASN A 132 2.06 30.15 -14.60
N ASP A 133 2.40 28.96 -14.10
CA ASP A 133 2.98 27.85 -14.86
C ASP A 133 2.06 26.60 -14.76
N GLY A 134 2.48 25.45 -15.33
CA GLY A 134 1.74 24.19 -15.17
C GLY A 134 1.62 23.79 -13.69
N ASP A 135 2.73 23.90 -12.98
CA ASP A 135 2.93 23.60 -11.54
C ASP A 135 2.25 24.63 -10.59
N GLY A 136 1.39 25.49 -11.13
CA GLY A 136 0.58 26.45 -10.40
C GLY A 136 1.06 27.89 -10.39
N LEU A 137 0.71 28.61 -9.33
CA LEU A 137 1.04 30.03 -9.18
C LEU A 137 2.28 30.16 -8.28
N ALA A 138 3.45 30.15 -8.90
CA ALA A 138 4.70 30.52 -8.23
C ALA A 138 4.64 31.99 -7.78
N GLN A 139 5.18 32.26 -6.60
CA GLN A 139 5.37 33.58 -6.01
C GLN A 139 6.83 33.74 -5.60
N GLY A 140 7.34 34.97 -5.65
CA GLY A 140 8.63 35.28 -5.07
C GLY A 140 8.81 36.72 -4.65
N PHE A 141 9.88 36.94 -3.88
CA PHE A 141 10.26 38.22 -3.31
C PHE A 141 11.76 38.46 -3.55
N ARG A 142 12.07 39.45 -4.40
CA ARG A 142 13.43 39.95 -4.59
C ARG A 142 13.64 41.15 -3.67
N LEU A 143 14.50 41.01 -2.65
CA LEU A 143 14.90 42.12 -1.79
C LEU A 143 16.28 42.61 -2.22
N SER A 144 16.41 43.88 -2.61
CA SER A 144 17.66 44.46 -3.11
C SER A 144 18.60 45.04 -2.05
N VAL A 145 18.10 45.26 -0.83
CA VAL A 145 18.85 45.68 0.36
C VAL A 145 18.20 45.10 1.61
N ALA A 146 18.99 44.92 2.67
CA ALA A 146 18.47 44.50 3.97
C ALA A 146 17.47 45.52 4.56
N PRO A 147 16.42 45.05 5.27
CA PRO A 147 15.50 45.94 5.98
C PRO A 147 16.20 46.73 7.09
N PRO A 148 15.62 47.86 7.56
CA PRO A 148 16.13 48.59 8.70
C PRO A 148 16.19 47.74 9.97
N ALA A 149 17.38 47.59 10.55
CA ALA A 149 17.61 46.80 11.76
C ALA A 149 18.12 47.68 12.91
N GLU A 150 17.31 47.91 13.96
CA GLU A 150 17.75 48.53 15.22
C GLU A 150 18.56 47.55 16.10
N GLY A 151 19.58 46.90 15.52
CA GLY A 151 20.47 45.98 16.23
C GLY A 151 19.81 44.69 16.74
N SER A 152 18.65 44.31 16.17
CA SER A 152 17.91 43.11 16.54
C SER A 152 18.51 41.84 15.91
N PRO A 153 18.62 40.71 16.65
CA PRO A 153 18.99 39.40 16.11
C PRO A 153 17.80 38.64 15.50
N ALA A 154 16.60 39.24 15.41
CA ALA A 154 15.44 38.61 14.78
C ALA A 154 15.70 38.30 13.28
N PRO A 155 15.03 37.30 12.69
CA PRO A 155 15.06 37.05 11.24
C PRO A 155 14.42 38.19 10.44
N LEU A 156 14.69 38.23 9.14
CA LEU A 156 13.87 38.98 8.19
C LEU A 156 12.45 38.40 8.20
N ALA A 157 11.45 39.27 8.16
CA ALA A 157 10.04 38.89 8.09
C ALA A 157 9.29 39.64 6.97
N LEU A 158 8.42 38.91 6.27
CA LEU A 158 7.40 39.42 5.35
C LEU A 158 6.02 39.04 5.90
N GLU A 159 5.21 40.03 6.30
CA GLU A 159 3.85 39.82 6.81
C GLU A 159 2.85 39.86 5.66
N MET A 160 2.16 38.74 5.45
CA MET A 160 1.10 38.57 4.46
C MET A 160 -0.23 38.35 5.18
N LEU A 161 -1.15 39.28 5.00
CA LEU A 161 -2.52 39.11 5.48
C LEU A 161 -3.26 38.16 4.54
N VAL A 162 -3.96 37.20 5.11
CA VAL A 162 -4.89 36.33 4.40
C VAL A 162 -6.32 36.68 4.83
N ASP A 163 -7.15 37.10 3.89
CA ASP A 163 -8.61 37.13 4.06
C ASP A 163 -9.20 36.03 3.17
N SER A 164 -10.12 35.23 3.68
CA SER A 164 -10.66 34.10 2.93
C SER A 164 -11.95 33.56 3.53
N HIS A 165 -12.73 32.87 2.70
CA HIS A 165 -13.81 32.00 3.18
C HIS A 165 -13.29 30.62 3.63
N LEU A 166 -11.96 30.47 3.79
CA LEU A 166 -11.29 29.21 4.09
C LEU A 166 -10.76 29.19 5.52
N THR A 167 -10.74 28.00 6.14
CA THR A 167 -10.07 27.74 7.42
C THR A 167 -8.62 27.38 7.14
N ARG A 168 -7.65 28.07 7.77
CA ARG A 168 -6.23 27.73 7.63
C ARG A 168 -5.87 26.52 8.51
N GLN A 169 -5.16 25.55 7.93
CA GLN A 169 -4.50 24.45 8.65
C GLN A 169 -2.98 24.61 8.51
N GLY A 170 -2.25 24.48 9.62
CA GLY A 170 -0.80 24.76 9.66
C GLY A 170 -0.44 26.24 9.51
N GLY A 171 0.79 26.49 9.03
CA GLY A 171 1.38 27.82 8.87
C GLY A 171 2.54 28.15 9.80
N GLU A 172 2.91 27.25 10.71
CA GLU A 172 4.27 27.20 11.27
C GLU A 172 5.05 26.14 10.47
N GLY A 173 6.28 26.43 10.03
CA GLY A 173 7.09 25.50 9.22
C GLY A 173 6.99 25.70 7.70
N PRO A 174 7.07 24.65 6.86
CA PRO A 174 7.31 24.79 5.41
C PRO A 174 6.08 25.15 4.56
N GLY A 175 4.88 25.29 5.14
CA GLY A 175 3.66 25.57 4.38
C GLY A 175 2.40 25.77 5.22
N ALA A 176 1.29 26.06 4.54
CA ALA A 176 -0.07 26.09 5.07
C ALA A 176 -1.07 25.55 4.04
N ALA A 177 -2.13 24.87 4.49
CA ALA A 177 -3.28 24.51 3.67
C ALA A 177 -4.50 25.34 4.06
N PHE A 178 -5.46 25.44 3.14
CA PHE A 178 -6.69 26.21 3.31
C PHE A 178 -7.90 25.37 2.93
N LEU A 179 -8.79 25.19 3.91
CA LEU A 179 -9.92 24.27 3.91
C LEU A 179 -11.22 25.03 3.68
N ASP A 180 -12.14 24.49 2.90
CA ASP A 180 -13.43 25.12 2.63
C ASP A 180 -14.44 24.99 3.79
N ALA A 181 -15.70 25.37 3.55
CA ALA A 181 -16.75 25.31 4.57
C ALA A 181 -17.19 23.87 4.93
N GLY A 182 -16.83 22.88 4.12
CA GLY A 182 -16.99 21.45 4.42
C GLY A 182 -15.76 20.83 5.10
N GLY A 183 -14.65 21.57 5.22
CA GLY A 183 -13.39 21.06 5.76
C GLY A 183 -12.43 20.50 4.71
N GLN A 184 -12.77 20.56 3.42
CA GLN A 184 -11.93 20.04 2.34
C GLN A 184 -10.78 21.01 2.05
N ALA A 185 -9.53 20.54 2.05
CA ALA A 185 -8.40 21.34 1.57
C ALA A 185 -8.51 21.61 0.05
N VAL A 186 -8.51 22.89 -0.34
CA VAL A 186 -8.72 23.34 -1.74
C VAL A 186 -7.58 24.18 -2.31
N LEU A 187 -6.66 24.62 -1.45
CA LEU A 187 -5.52 25.46 -1.80
C LEU A 187 -4.38 25.23 -0.80
N ARG A 188 -3.15 25.18 -1.30
CA ARG A 188 -1.92 25.10 -0.49
C ARG A 188 -1.01 26.29 -0.80
N TYR A 189 -0.28 26.72 0.22
CA TYR A 189 0.78 27.72 0.17
C TYR A 189 2.08 27.10 0.72
N GLY A 190 3.15 26.98 -0.06
CA GLY A 190 4.33 26.20 0.36
C GLY A 190 5.55 26.31 -0.57
N ALA A 191 6.34 25.24 -0.67
CA ALA A 191 7.57 25.15 -1.47
C ALA A 191 8.55 26.31 -1.23
N LEU A 192 8.83 26.60 0.05
CA LEU A 192 9.68 27.73 0.45
C LEU A 192 11.13 27.49 0.07
N SER A 193 11.76 28.46 -0.57
CA SER A 193 13.21 28.50 -0.78
C SER A 193 13.71 29.94 -0.71
N ALA A 194 14.94 30.14 -0.24
CA ALA A 194 15.59 31.45 -0.21
C ALA A 194 17.07 31.31 -0.55
N ALA A 195 17.58 32.22 -1.39
CA ALA A 195 18.98 32.27 -1.78
C ALA A 195 19.50 33.70 -1.83
N ASP A 196 20.80 33.88 -1.54
CA ASP A 196 21.49 35.16 -1.65
C ASP A 196 22.16 35.37 -3.01
N ALA A 197 22.73 36.57 -3.24
CA ALA A 197 23.32 36.96 -4.50
C ALA A 197 24.59 36.17 -4.90
N ASP A 198 25.22 35.49 -3.94
CA ASP A 198 26.35 34.59 -4.17
C ASP A 198 25.87 33.12 -4.38
N GLY A 199 24.55 32.88 -4.35
CA GLY A 199 23.92 31.57 -4.54
C GLY A 199 23.83 30.72 -3.26
N ARG A 200 24.09 31.31 -2.08
CA ARG A 200 23.98 30.58 -0.81
C ARG A 200 22.51 30.42 -0.42
N SER A 201 22.08 29.19 -0.18
CA SER A 201 20.77 28.89 0.42
C SER A 201 20.65 29.46 1.84
N LEU A 202 19.49 30.01 2.17
CA LEU A 202 19.16 30.64 3.46
C LEU A 202 17.97 29.91 4.10
N PRO A 203 17.99 29.61 5.42
CA PRO A 203 16.84 29.04 6.11
C PRO A 203 15.60 29.93 5.96
N VAL A 204 14.48 29.32 5.56
CA VAL A 204 13.19 30.00 5.34
C VAL A 204 12.04 29.16 5.86
N TRP A 205 11.11 29.77 6.59
CA TRP A 205 9.94 29.11 7.16
C TRP A 205 8.76 30.07 7.30
N LEU A 206 7.56 29.54 7.48
CA LEU A 206 6.38 30.29 7.88
C LEU A 206 6.21 30.28 9.39
N SER A 207 5.59 31.33 9.89
CA SER A 207 4.98 31.42 11.21
C SER A 207 3.65 32.16 11.11
N THR A 208 2.79 32.10 12.13
CA THR A 208 1.46 32.72 12.10
C THR A 208 1.30 33.82 13.14
N THR A 209 0.47 34.82 12.84
CA THR A 209 0.00 35.79 13.85
C THR A 209 -1.44 36.14 13.55
N GLY A 210 -2.37 35.44 14.23
CA GLY A 210 -3.79 35.50 13.91
C GLY A 210 -4.06 35.01 12.48
N GLN A 211 -4.67 35.85 11.64
CA GLN A 211 -4.94 35.54 10.23
C GLN A 211 -3.75 35.85 9.29
N ALA A 212 -2.65 36.42 9.79
CA ALA A 212 -1.45 36.65 8.98
C ALA A 212 -0.58 35.38 8.87
N LEU A 213 0.05 35.22 7.71
CA LEU A 213 1.24 34.40 7.48
C LEU A 213 2.48 35.31 7.55
N LEU A 214 3.48 34.94 8.33
CA LEU A 214 4.80 35.56 8.40
C LEU A 214 5.78 34.65 7.68
N LEU A 215 6.32 35.09 6.54
CA LEU A 215 7.44 34.41 5.89
C LEU A 215 8.75 34.92 6.48
N LEU A 216 9.47 34.04 7.16
CA LEU A 216 10.67 34.32 7.95
C LEU A 216 11.90 33.76 7.25
N VAL A 217 12.99 34.52 7.22
CA VAL A 217 14.27 34.12 6.60
C VAL A 217 15.43 34.48 7.54
N ASP A 218 16.38 33.55 7.73
CA ASP A 218 17.66 33.89 8.35
C ASP A 218 18.66 34.38 7.30
N ASP A 219 18.68 35.71 7.10
CA ASP A 219 19.63 36.41 6.23
C ASP A 219 20.95 36.78 6.96
N ALA A 220 21.32 36.08 8.04
CA ALA A 220 22.56 36.33 8.79
C ALA A 220 23.84 36.17 7.94
N GLY A 221 24.35 37.32 7.48
CA GLY A 221 25.55 37.40 6.66
C GLY A 221 25.33 37.14 5.16
N ALA A 222 24.08 37.21 4.69
CA ALA A 222 23.72 37.06 3.28
C ALA A 222 24.14 38.27 2.43
N THR A 223 24.56 38.03 1.18
CA THR A 223 24.84 39.07 0.19
C THR A 223 23.55 39.43 -0.56
N TYR A 224 23.10 40.68 -0.45
CA TYR A 224 21.90 41.15 -1.17
C TYR A 224 22.20 41.47 -2.66
N PRO A 225 21.27 41.25 -3.61
CA PRO A 225 19.87 40.86 -3.39
C PRO A 225 19.68 39.42 -2.94
N ILE A 226 18.70 39.19 -2.07
CA ILE A 226 18.15 37.85 -1.81
C ILE A 226 16.90 37.64 -2.67
N GLU A 227 16.70 36.41 -3.12
CA GLU A 227 15.48 35.91 -3.75
C GLU A 227 14.83 34.91 -2.80
N ILE A 228 13.53 35.05 -2.57
CA ILE A 228 12.70 34.09 -1.82
C ILE A 228 11.62 33.60 -2.78
N THR A 229 11.36 32.29 -2.85
CA THR A 229 10.32 31.68 -3.68
C THR A 229 9.39 30.79 -2.86
N THR A 230 8.17 30.64 -3.35
CA THR A 230 7.07 29.87 -2.76
C THR A 230 6.03 29.56 -3.85
N SER A 231 5.15 28.59 -3.66
CA SER A 231 4.07 28.26 -4.60
C SER A 231 2.68 28.33 -3.94
N ILE A 232 1.70 28.69 -4.77
CA ILE A 232 0.27 28.59 -4.48
C ILE A 232 -0.29 27.54 -5.45
N THR A 233 -0.66 26.39 -4.92
CA THR A 233 -1.17 25.24 -5.68
C THR A 233 -2.64 25.00 -5.34
N GLY A 234 -3.40 24.49 -6.29
CA GLY A 234 -4.73 23.94 -6.05
C GLY A 234 -4.62 22.63 -5.26
N LEU A 235 -5.73 22.18 -4.68
CA LEU A 235 -5.85 20.81 -4.21
C LEU A 235 -7.18 20.20 -4.67
N PRO A 236 -7.19 18.97 -5.20
CA PRO A 236 -6.07 18.12 -5.65
C PRO A 236 -6.02 18.10 -7.19
N SER A 237 -4.89 18.49 -7.79
CA SER A 237 -4.85 18.96 -9.19
C SER A 237 -3.86 18.26 -10.13
N THR A 238 -2.87 17.62 -9.54
CA THR A 238 -2.05 16.61 -10.16
C THR A 238 -2.82 15.29 -10.05
N ASP A 239 -2.60 14.30 -10.91
CA ASP A 239 -3.03 12.91 -10.69
C ASP A 239 -2.20 12.26 -9.54
N ASP A 240 -1.82 13.13 -8.58
CA ASP A 240 -0.63 13.21 -7.75
C ASP A 240 -0.73 14.35 -6.67
N TRP A 241 0.37 14.71 -5.96
CA TRP A 241 0.62 16.03 -5.30
C TRP A 241 2.12 16.47 -5.26
N SER A 242 2.71 16.77 -4.07
CA SER A 242 4.15 16.78 -3.68
C SER A 242 4.32 17.21 -2.20
N LEU A 243 5.03 16.52 -1.28
CA LEU A 243 5.26 16.99 0.12
C LEU A 243 6.38 16.23 0.88
N THR A 244 7.17 16.85 1.76
CA THR A 244 8.48 16.32 2.25
C THR A 244 8.51 15.70 3.70
N TRP A 245 9.53 14.91 4.14
CA TRP A 245 9.65 14.36 5.55
C TRP A 245 11.02 13.84 6.19
N GLY A 246 11.68 14.54 7.15
CA GLY A 246 13.03 14.27 7.75
C GLY A 246 14.12 15.41 7.89
N THR A 247 15.40 15.10 8.21
CA THR A 247 16.65 15.94 8.05
C THR A 247 17.92 15.20 7.48
N ALA A 248 18.92 14.70 8.24
CA ALA A 248 19.97 13.78 7.74
C ALA A 248 20.24 12.50 8.60
N GLY A 249 19.68 11.34 8.26
CA GLY A 249 19.54 10.16 9.14
C GLY A 249 18.44 9.09 8.86
N THR A 250 17.13 9.36 9.08
CA THR A 250 16.14 8.41 9.66
C THR A 250 15.77 7.14 8.94
N GLN A 251 16.24 6.91 7.74
CA GLN A 251 15.56 5.97 6.88
C GLN A 251 14.20 6.45 6.39
N PHE A 252 13.21 6.76 7.24
CA PHE A 252 11.82 6.94 6.78
C PHE A 252 11.35 5.67 6.02
N GLY A 253 10.10 5.54 5.61
CA GLY A 253 9.71 4.76 4.44
C GLY A 253 9.92 3.28 4.26
N PHE A 254 10.79 2.59 5.01
CA PHE A 254 11.20 1.19 4.88
C PHE A 254 10.01 0.17 4.91
N CYS A 255 8.78 0.68 5.06
CA CYS A 255 7.54 0.10 5.59
C CYS A 255 6.26 0.78 5.02
N VAL A 256 5.21 0.05 4.61
CA VAL A 256 3.80 0.51 4.33
C VAL A 256 2.74 -0.51 4.84
N SER A 257 1.43 -0.19 5.02
CA SER A 257 0.38 -0.87 5.86
C SER A 257 -1.07 -0.25 5.79
N THR A 258 -2.16 -0.97 6.20
CA THR A 258 -3.57 -0.43 6.31
C THR A 258 -4.43 -0.89 7.56
N ALA A 259 -5.77 -1.20 7.55
CA ALA A 259 -6.63 -1.40 8.80
C ALA A 259 -7.96 -2.29 8.79
N GLY A 260 -9.05 -1.95 9.54
CA GLY A 260 -10.41 -2.63 9.62
C GLY A 260 -11.70 -1.77 9.97
N ASP A 261 -12.95 -2.25 9.82
CA ASP A 261 -14.31 -1.57 9.92
C ASP A 261 -15.00 -1.21 11.27
N VAL A 262 -14.74 -0.03 11.86
CA VAL A 262 -15.33 0.45 13.13
C VAL A 262 -16.87 0.64 13.23
N ASN A 263 -17.66 0.39 12.18
CA ASN A 263 -19.14 0.29 12.27
C ASN A 263 -19.83 -0.33 11.02
N GLY A 264 -19.14 -0.44 9.89
CA GLY A 264 -19.74 -0.73 8.58
C GLY A 264 -19.96 0.51 7.71
N ASP A 265 -19.09 1.52 7.81
CA ASP A 265 -19.08 2.72 6.94
C ASP A 265 -17.65 3.15 6.48
N GLY A 266 -16.54 2.55 6.97
CA GLY A 266 -15.14 2.65 6.47
C GLY A 266 -14.29 3.90 6.81
N ARG A 267 -12.95 3.85 6.93
CA ARG A 267 -11.81 4.61 6.30
C ARG A 267 -10.44 4.25 6.93
N SER A 268 -9.56 3.54 6.21
CA SER A 268 -8.13 3.18 6.41
C SER A 268 -7.47 3.18 7.82
N ASP A 269 -6.17 2.93 7.90
CA ASP A 269 -5.20 3.16 9.00
C ASP A 269 -3.84 3.11 8.26
N VAL A 270 -2.74 3.60 8.83
CA VAL A 270 -1.55 3.99 8.07
C VAL A 270 -0.29 4.22 8.93
N LEU A 271 -0.33 4.18 10.26
CA LEU A 271 0.89 3.80 10.99
C LEU A 271 2.09 4.83 11.00
N VAL A 272 3.16 4.63 10.22
CA VAL A 272 4.44 5.43 10.26
C VAL A 272 5.50 4.86 11.22
N GLY A 273 6.78 4.88 10.82
CA GLY A 273 7.99 4.80 11.61
C GLY A 273 8.88 6.04 11.38
N ALA A 274 10.14 6.01 11.79
CA ALA A 274 11.11 7.09 11.57
C ALA A 274 12.08 7.48 12.72
N PRO A 275 11.67 7.46 14.00
CA PRO A 275 12.28 8.29 15.08
C PRO A 275 12.92 9.70 14.81
N HIS A 276 13.99 10.02 15.57
CA HIS A 276 14.26 11.19 16.46
C HIS A 276 13.57 12.60 16.31
N PHE A 277 12.89 12.99 15.20
CA PHE A 277 12.15 14.26 14.91
C PHE A 277 12.77 15.67 15.20
N ASP A 278 13.30 15.93 16.40
CA ASP A 278 14.30 16.95 16.78
C ASP A 278 14.04 18.49 16.67
N GLY A 279 15.01 19.28 17.17
CA GLY A 279 14.93 20.75 17.32
C GLY A 279 16.01 21.48 18.17
N GLY A 280 16.91 20.80 18.91
CA GLY A 280 18.17 21.40 19.38
C GLY A 280 19.22 20.58 20.19
N GLN A 281 18.95 19.37 20.68
CA GLN A 281 19.81 18.60 21.63
C GLN A 281 19.74 17.06 21.46
N THR A 282 18.63 16.37 21.79
CA THR A 282 18.38 14.90 21.59
C THR A 282 16.85 14.60 21.60
N ASP A 283 16.20 14.33 20.45
CA ASP A 283 14.77 14.04 20.14
C ASP A 283 13.62 14.92 20.70
N GLU A 284 12.62 15.32 19.88
CA GLU A 284 11.63 16.37 20.26
C GLU A 284 10.13 15.94 20.26
N GLY A 285 9.77 14.74 19.80
CA GLY A 285 8.54 14.05 20.17
C GLY A 285 7.68 13.53 19.01
N ALA A 286 7.23 12.26 19.08
CA ALA A 286 6.72 11.54 17.91
C ALA A 286 5.99 10.18 18.13
N ALA A 287 5.32 9.67 17.09
CA ALA A 287 4.43 8.49 17.06
C ALA A 287 3.05 8.95 16.54
N PHE A 288 2.59 8.74 15.28
CA PHE A 288 1.68 9.74 14.67
C PHE A 288 0.43 9.48 13.71
N ILE A 289 -0.17 8.29 13.47
CA ILE A 289 -1.64 8.06 13.13
C ILE A 289 -2.31 8.85 11.95
N PHE A 290 -3.62 8.82 11.61
CA PHE A 290 -4.27 9.66 10.57
C PHE A 290 -5.86 9.72 10.53
N LEU A 291 -6.45 10.92 10.29
CA LEU A 291 -7.80 11.30 9.73
C LEU A 291 -8.05 11.38 8.17
N GLY A 292 -8.09 10.28 7.39
CA GLY A 292 -8.37 10.26 5.92
C GLY A 292 -9.76 10.80 5.61
N HIS A 293 -9.92 11.64 4.58
CA HIS A 293 -11.11 12.51 4.42
C HIS A 293 -11.72 12.45 3.01
N PRO A 294 -11.89 13.54 2.23
CA PRO A 294 -11.99 13.39 0.76
C PRO A 294 -10.81 13.97 -0.03
N LEU A 295 -10.42 13.25 -1.09
CA LEU A 295 -9.64 13.63 -2.30
C LEU A 295 -8.10 13.63 -2.26
N GLY A 296 -7.46 12.65 -1.64
CA GLY A 296 -6.23 12.96 -0.95
C GLY A 296 -6.53 13.96 0.17
N LEU A 297 -5.55 14.76 0.58
CA LEU A 297 -5.46 15.31 1.95
C LEU A 297 -4.83 16.75 2.01
N GLY A 298 -3.72 16.96 2.76
CA GLY A 298 -3.22 18.30 3.16
C GLY A 298 -1.76 18.39 3.68
N VAL A 299 -1.48 18.25 5.00
CA VAL A 299 -0.24 18.79 5.67
C VAL A 299 0.60 17.95 6.67
N ALA A 300 0.12 17.52 7.86
CA ALA A 300 1.00 16.96 8.93
C ALA A 300 0.31 16.06 10.01
N PRO A 301 1.03 15.08 10.64
CA PRO A 301 0.58 14.14 11.71
C PRO A 301 0.04 14.76 13.03
N ALA A 302 -0.75 14.09 13.93
CA ALA A 302 -1.41 14.81 15.08
C ALA A 302 -1.72 14.22 16.52
N TRP A 303 -1.00 14.68 17.61
CA TRP A 303 -1.31 14.64 19.12
C TRP A 303 -0.33 15.49 20.08
N GLY A 304 0.36 14.94 21.12
CA GLY A 304 1.58 15.48 21.85
C GLY A 304 1.94 14.95 23.30
N LYS A 305 3.24 14.81 23.72
CA LYS A 305 3.68 14.25 25.08
C LYS A 305 4.83 14.92 25.95
N GLU A 306 6.05 14.35 26.10
CA GLU A 306 7.03 14.43 27.25
C GLU A 306 7.92 13.13 27.44
N SER A 307 9.29 13.12 27.51
CA SER A 307 10.23 11.92 27.56
C SER A 307 11.67 12.14 28.24
N ASP A 308 12.77 11.37 27.95
CA ASP A 308 14.07 11.29 28.77
C ASP A 308 15.10 10.09 28.55
N GLN A 309 15.84 9.86 27.40
CA GLN A 309 16.73 8.63 27.18
C GLN A 309 18.04 8.74 26.27
N THR A 310 18.94 7.70 26.14
CA THR A 310 20.20 7.58 25.28
C THR A 310 20.77 6.11 24.97
N GLY A 311 20.72 5.52 23.72
CA GLY A 311 20.92 4.06 23.34
C GLY A 311 21.02 3.65 21.82
N ALA A 312 20.18 2.87 21.06
CA ALA A 312 19.16 1.82 21.38
C ALA A 312 17.88 1.42 20.48
N GLN A 313 17.43 2.02 19.33
CA GLN A 313 15.97 2.38 19.02
C GLN A 313 15.10 1.64 18.00
N PHE A 314 13.80 1.92 18.10
CA PHE A 314 12.66 1.65 17.19
C PHE A 314 13.08 1.61 15.70
N GLY A 315 12.46 0.75 14.86
CA GLY A 315 12.10 1.11 13.47
C GLY A 315 12.73 0.47 12.22
N TYR A 316 13.21 -0.77 12.19
CA TYR A 316 13.64 -1.44 10.92
C TYR A 316 12.43 -2.04 10.15
N THR A 317 11.25 -1.95 10.76
CA THR A 317 9.91 -2.25 10.28
C THR A 317 8.95 -1.16 10.76
N VAL A 318 7.74 -1.12 10.21
CA VAL A 318 6.49 -0.85 10.91
C VAL A 318 5.37 -1.50 10.08
N ALA A 319 4.58 -2.38 10.69
CA ALA A 319 3.71 -3.34 9.98
C ALA A 319 2.28 -3.34 10.52
N THR A 320 1.38 -4.24 10.12
CA THR A 320 -0.01 -4.35 10.63
C THR A 320 -0.49 -5.81 10.69
N ALA A 321 -1.64 -6.09 11.32
CA ALA A 321 -2.12 -7.42 11.70
C ALA A 321 -3.68 -7.59 11.86
N GLY A 322 -4.32 -7.42 13.03
CA GLY A 322 -5.75 -7.72 13.20
C GLY A 322 -6.40 -7.41 14.58
N ASP A 323 -7.67 -7.78 14.77
CA ASP A 323 -8.65 -7.15 15.71
C ASP A 323 -9.10 -8.03 16.91
N VAL A 324 -8.13 -8.41 17.75
CA VAL A 324 -8.30 -9.40 18.84
C VAL A 324 -9.22 -9.09 20.05
N ASN A 325 -9.69 -7.87 20.32
CA ASN A 325 -9.91 -7.43 21.73
C ASN A 325 -11.14 -7.95 22.51
N GLY A 326 -12.21 -8.44 21.88
CA GLY A 326 -13.35 -9.16 22.51
C GLY A 326 -14.27 -8.43 23.52
N ASP A 327 -13.81 -7.41 24.25
CA ASP A 327 -14.65 -6.40 24.94
C ASP A 327 -14.70 -5.09 24.11
N GLY A 328 -14.33 -5.18 22.82
CA GLY A 328 -14.34 -4.15 21.79
C GLY A 328 -12.95 -3.65 21.36
N PHE A 329 -12.72 -3.54 20.04
CA PHE A 329 -11.61 -2.81 19.37
C PHE A 329 -10.16 -3.34 19.53
N ALA A 330 -9.42 -3.64 18.43
CA ALA A 330 -7.99 -4.05 18.31
C ALA A 330 -7.40 -3.79 16.89
N ASP A 331 -6.10 -3.51 16.62
CA ASP A 331 -4.89 -3.32 17.43
C ASP A 331 -3.96 -2.10 17.02
N VAL A 332 -2.59 -2.12 17.02
CA VAL A 332 -1.63 -0.95 17.25
C VAL A 332 -0.19 -1.37 17.71
N ILE A 333 0.79 -0.49 18.13
CA ILE A 333 2.08 -0.70 18.92
C ILE A 333 2.78 0.63 19.31
N VAL A 334 3.61 0.64 20.38
CA VAL A 334 4.99 1.27 20.39
C VAL A 334 6.03 0.30 20.98
N GLY A 335 7.32 0.50 20.73
CA GLY A 335 8.38 -0.36 21.26
C GLY A 335 9.72 -0.10 20.56
N ALA A 336 10.78 -0.81 20.92
CA ALA A 336 12.10 -0.66 20.30
C ALA A 336 13.04 -1.88 20.57
N PRO A 337 14.23 -2.06 19.94
CA PRO A 337 14.87 -3.36 19.60
C PRO A 337 16.40 -3.54 19.80
N LYS A 338 16.82 -4.59 20.50
CA LYS A 338 18.21 -4.81 20.99
C LYS A 338 18.93 -3.59 21.59
N TYR A 339 18.21 -2.47 21.76
CA TYR A 339 17.44 -2.24 22.99
C TYR A 339 17.84 -3.17 24.14
N ASN A 340 18.11 -2.55 25.29
CA ASN A 340 19.03 -3.09 26.28
C ASN A 340 18.56 -2.89 27.72
N HIS A 341 18.42 -4.00 28.47
CA HIS A 341 18.28 -4.03 29.93
C HIS A 341 19.33 -3.07 30.55
N PRO A 342 19.08 -2.17 31.53
CA PRO A 342 20.08 -0.44 31.43
C PRO A 342 21.64 -0.49 31.55
N ASP A 343 22.22 -1.69 31.63
CA ASP A 343 23.67 -2.02 31.84
C ASP A 343 23.90 -3.54 31.53
N SER A 344 22.96 -4.22 30.85
CA SER A 344 22.73 -5.67 31.02
C SER A 344 21.99 -6.46 29.91
N ASP A 345 21.70 -5.91 28.73
CA ASP A 345 21.21 -6.65 27.53
C ASP A 345 19.75 -7.21 27.52
N GLU A 346 18.95 -6.91 28.54
CA GLU A 346 17.53 -7.28 28.86
C GLU A 346 16.34 -7.10 27.85
N GLY A 347 15.13 -6.76 28.38
CA GLY A 347 13.89 -6.42 27.64
C GLY A 347 12.63 -6.17 28.53
N GLY A 348 11.44 -5.84 27.96
CA GLY A 348 10.24 -5.40 28.71
C GLY A 348 8.88 -5.27 27.95
N ALA A 349 7.71 -5.34 28.63
CA ALA A 349 6.45 -5.85 28.03
C ALA A 349 5.11 -5.11 28.30
N TRP A 350 4.11 -5.36 27.44
CA TRP A 350 2.76 -4.78 27.44
C TRP A 350 1.60 -5.75 27.17
N VAL A 351 0.39 -5.26 27.51
CA VAL A 351 -0.83 -5.25 26.66
C VAL A 351 -1.45 -3.84 26.73
N TYR A 352 -2.32 -3.43 25.79
CA TYR A 352 -2.74 -2.02 25.61
C TYR A 352 -4.27 -1.83 25.38
N HIS A 353 -4.73 -0.73 24.71
CA HIS A 353 -6.07 -0.57 24.08
C HIS A 353 -6.23 0.69 23.18
N GLY A 354 -7.09 0.60 22.16
CA GLY A 354 -7.57 1.56 21.16
C GLY A 354 -9.09 1.47 20.92
N SER A 355 -9.78 2.57 20.63
CA SER A 355 -11.26 2.58 20.52
C SER A 355 -11.86 3.95 20.19
N ALA A 356 -11.45 4.98 20.95
CA ALA A 356 -12.17 6.24 21.04
C ALA A 356 -12.29 7.08 19.75
N THR A 357 -11.19 7.12 19.00
CA THR A 357 -10.72 8.35 18.31
C THR A 357 -9.46 8.12 17.47
N GLY A 358 -9.21 6.85 17.20
CA GLY A 358 -7.91 6.32 16.95
C GLY A 358 -7.71 5.11 17.81
N VAL A 359 -6.47 4.80 18.06
CA VAL A 359 -6.09 3.94 19.18
C VAL A 359 -5.92 4.90 20.41
N HIS A 360 -6.11 4.53 21.70
CA HIS A 360 -6.83 5.40 22.70
C HIS A 360 -6.01 6.27 23.73
N SER A 361 -6.15 6.18 25.08
CA SER A 361 -5.72 7.31 25.99
C SER A 361 -5.46 7.12 27.54
N VAL A 362 -5.20 5.96 28.18
CA VAL A 362 -4.86 5.94 29.65
C VAL A 362 -4.01 4.76 30.20
N PRO A 363 -2.79 4.96 30.78
CA PRO A 363 -1.87 3.86 31.16
C PRO A 363 -1.61 3.59 32.67
N ASP A 364 -1.26 2.32 32.96
CA ASP A 364 -0.45 1.79 34.09
C ASP A 364 0.36 0.56 33.59
N PHE A 365 1.51 0.20 34.16
CA PHE A 365 2.66 -0.30 33.36
C PHE A 365 3.26 -1.69 33.69
N PHE A 366 3.39 -2.56 32.65
CA PHE A 366 4.27 -3.75 32.56
C PHE A 366 3.96 -5.02 33.43
N ALA A 367 4.44 -6.23 33.11
CA ALA A 367 4.34 -7.51 33.90
C ALA A 367 5.15 -7.78 35.29
N GLN A 368 6.43 -8.24 35.68
CA GLN A 368 7.97 -8.53 35.47
C GLN A 368 8.99 -9.43 34.47
N SER A 369 9.12 -10.43 33.48
CA SER A 369 8.48 -11.45 32.47
C SER A 369 8.17 -13.00 32.75
N ASP A 370 9.01 -14.04 32.78
CA ASP A 370 8.82 -15.29 33.61
C ASP A 370 10.11 -16.12 33.95
N GLN A 371 10.34 -16.44 35.23
CA GLN A 371 11.41 -17.19 35.94
C GLN A 371 12.94 -16.79 36.01
N GLY A 372 13.39 -15.54 35.83
CA GLY A 372 14.75 -14.99 36.19
C GLY A 372 16.04 -15.42 35.42
N SER A 373 16.51 -14.66 34.40
CA SER A 373 17.80 -14.74 33.67
C SER A 373 18.11 -13.51 32.76
N ALA A 374 17.85 -13.53 31.43
CA ALA A 374 18.15 -12.42 30.46
C ALA A 374 17.61 -12.61 28.99
N GLU A 375 17.61 -11.50 28.22
CA GLU A 375 17.53 -11.23 26.75
C GLU A 375 16.27 -11.64 25.94
N LEU A 376 15.41 -10.69 25.46
CA LEU A 376 14.27 -11.00 24.53
C LEU A 376 13.52 -9.81 23.87
N GLY A 377 13.22 -9.96 22.56
CA GLY A 377 12.66 -8.98 21.61
C GLY A 377 11.34 -9.22 20.85
N SER A 378 11.40 -9.72 19.59
CA SER A 378 10.89 -8.88 18.46
C SER A 378 10.12 -9.42 17.23
N ALA A 379 9.13 -8.62 16.76
CA ALA A 379 8.67 -8.40 15.37
C ALA A 379 8.00 -9.57 14.57
N VAL A 380 6.88 -9.29 13.88
CA VAL A 380 5.60 -10.09 13.88
C VAL A 380 5.14 -10.73 12.50
N ALA A 381 3.87 -10.94 12.11
CA ALA A 381 3.26 -11.29 10.76
C ALA A 381 1.69 -11.22 10.79
N PRO A 382 0.81 -11.64 9.79
CA PRO A 382 -1.01 -11.13 10.09
C PRO A 382 -1.39 -12.31 11.15
N ALA A 383 -2.54 -13.02 11.30
CA ALA A 383 -2.56 -14.50 11.65
C ALA A 383 -3.31 -15.52 10.74
N GLY A 384 -4.59 -15.91 10.87
CA GLY A 384 -5.68 -15.66 11.83
C GLY A 384 -5.71 -16.52 13.12
N ASP A 385 -6.81 -16.45 13.88
CA ASP A 385 -7.18 -17.29 15.05
C ASP A 385 -6.98 -18.79 14.80
N VAL A 386 -5.93 -19.46 15.30
CA VAL A 386 -5.54 -20.81 14.84
C VAL A 386 -6.32 -22.04 15.32
N ASN A 387 -7.65 -21.96 15.46
CA ASN A 387 -8.34 -22.87 16.39
C ASN A 387 -9.90 -22.95 16.48
N GLY A 388 -10.64 -23.11 15.38
CA GLY A 388 -12.12 -23.28 15.29
C GLY A 388 -13.07 -22.75 16.40
N ASP A 389 -13.11 -23.40 17.58
CA ASP A 389 -13.92 -23.03 18.77
C ASP A 389 -13.56 -21.63 19.33
N GLY A 390 -12.40 -21.07 18.92
CA GLY A 390 -12.15 -19.64 18.65
C GLY A 390 -11.64 -18.72 19.78
N TYR A 391 -10.87 -17.68 19.43
CA TYR A 391 -11.33 -16.28 19.27
C TYR A 391 -10.12 -15.30 19.30
N ALA A 392 -9.46 -15.10 18.15
CA ALA A 392 -8.39 -14.13 17.81
C ALA A 392 -6.94 -14.31 18.39
N ASP A 393 -5.84 -13.89 17.68
CA ASP A 393 -4.41 -14.38 17.76
C ASP A 393 -3.17 -13.40 17.52
N VAL A 394 -1.91 -13.78 17.93
CA VAL A 394 -0.50 -13.29 17.60
C VAL A 394 0.58 -14.43 17.28
N ILE A 395 1.94 -14.26 17.19
CA ILE A 395 3.04 -15.24 17.61
C ILE A 395 4.18 -14.49 18.37
N VAL A 396 5.06 -15.13 19.18
CA VAL A 396 6.42 -14.59 19.53
C VAL A 396 7.53 -15.68 19.64
N GLY A 397 8.78 -15.48 19.20
CA GLY A 397 9.87 -16.46 19.37
C GLY A 397 11.10 -16.40 18.42
N ALA A 398 12.29 -16.90 18.80
CA ALA A 398 12.76 -17.07 20.18
C ALA A 398 14.24 -16.72 20.46
N TRP A 399 15.24 -16.89 19.60
CA TRP A 399 16.67 -16.58 19.90
C TRP A 399 17.51 -17.78 20.36
N HIS A 400 17.48 -18.17 21.64
CA HIS A 400 18.12 -19.42 22.11
C HIS A 400 17.42 -20.02 23.33
N TYR A 401 17.50 -21.34 23.51
CA TYR A 401 17.38 -21.97 24.84
C TYR A 401 18.45 -23.05 25.06
N ASP A 402 18.53 -23.61 26.27
CA ASP A 402 19.58 -24.57 26.66
C ASP A 402 19.52 -25.85 25.81
N ALA A 403 20.56 -26.06 24.98
CA ALA A 403 20.70 -27.08 23.94
C ALA A 403 19.75 -26.97 22.71
N PRO A 404 20.14 -27.48 21.51
CA PRO A 404 21.44 -28.12 21.22
C PRO A 404 22.57 -27.20 20.74
N THR A 405 22.95 -27.14 19.47
CA THR A 405 24.36 -26.84 19.10
C THR A 405 24.85 -25.40 19.41
N SER A 406 24.01 -24.55 20.00
CA SER A 406 23.98 -23.11 19.73
C SER A 406 23.95 -22.85 18.22
N ALA A 407 23.17 -23.70 17.54
CA ALA A 407 22.85 -23.70 16.13
C ALA A 407 21.66 -24.66 15.81
N GLU A 408 20.38 -24.29 15.98
CA GLU A 408 19.20 -24.78 15.17
C GLU A 408 17.90 -23.93 15.35
N GLY A 409 16.69 -24.46 15.71
CA GLY A 409 15.40 -23.78 15.39
C GLY A 409 14.21 -23.61 16.40
N ALA A 410 13.55 -22.43 16.49
CA ALA A 410 12.14 -22.23 16.95
C ALA A 410 11.57 -20.77 16.92
N ALA A 411 10.23 -20.61 16.88
CA ALA A 411 9.42 -19.46 17.34
C ALA A 411 8.00 -19.96 17.69
N PHE A 412 7.23 -19.35 18.61
CA PHE A 412 6.28 -20.08 19.47
C PHE A 412 4.77 -19.75 19.39
N VAL A 413 3.93 -20.67 19.92
CA VAL A 413 2.54 -21.04 19.48
C VAL A 413 1.45 -21.12 20.59
N TRP A 414 0.53 -20.16 20.72
CA TRP A 414 -0.17 -19.79 21.97
C TRP A 414 -1.36 -20.64 22.56
N TYR A 415 -2.16 -21.46 21.85
CA TYR A 415 -3.08 -22.45 22.52
C TYR A 415 -4.18 -21.95 23.54
N GLY A 416 -4.47 -20.65 23.66
CA GLY A 416 -5.76 -20.08 24.14
C GLY A 416 -5.94 -19.50 25.59
N SER A 417 -6.95 -18.62 25.76
CA SER A 417 -7.62 -18.11 27.02
C SER A 417 -7.35 -16.69 27.62
N ALA A 418 -7.83 -15.62 26.97
CA ALA A 418 -8.21 -14.23 27.43
C ALA A 418 -7.18 -13.25 28.08
N HIS A 419 -7.04 -11.98 27.59
CA HIS A 419 -6.24 -10.89 28.23
C HIS A 419 -5.19 -10.06 27.38
N GLY A 420 -5.44 -9.61 26.15
CA GLY A 420 -4.48 -8.93 25.24
C GLY A 420 -3.61 -9.84 24.32
N VAL A 421 -2.63 -10.56 24.93
CA VAL A 421 -1.56 -11.54 24.49
C VAL A 421 -1.83 -13.09 24.16
N ASN A 422 -2.07 -14.03 25.12
CA ASN A 422 -2.78 -15.37 25.23
C ASN A 422 -2.77 -15.95 26.67
N GLY A 423 -3.86 -16.57 27.14
CA GLY A 423 -3.86 -17.46 28.31
C GLY A 423 -3.85 -16.78 29.68
N GLY A 424 -4.01 -15.45 29.73
CA GLY A 424 -4.15 -14.65 30.95
C GLY A 424 -3.00 -14.77 31.96
N ALA A 425 -1.77 -14.95 31.49
CA ALA A 425 -0.60 -15.26 32.31
C ALA A 425 0.64 -14.40 31.97
N ASN A 426 1.84 -14.99 32.00
CA ASN A 426 3.15 -14.33 32.17
C ASN A 426 4.20 -15.00 31.25
N GLY A 427 5.24 -14.24 30.82
CA GLY A 427 6.34 -14.68 29.94
C GLY A 427 6.02 -14.62 28.43
N VAL A 428 6.63 -15.37 27.50
CA VAL A 428 8.02 -15.81 27.14
C VAL A 428 7.92 -16.56 25.77
N PRO A 429 8.94 -17.20 25.15
CA PRO A 429 8.71 -18.22 24.11
C PRO A 429 8.42 -19.61 24.72
N ALA A 430 8.77 -19.75 26.00
CA ALA A 430 8.69 -20.99 26.77
C ALA A 430 7.42 -21.11 27.62
N ASN A 431 6.27 -20.57 27.19
CA ASN A 431 5.01 -20.79 27.87
C ASN A 431 4.08 -21.74 27.06
N ALA A 432 4.34 -23.06 26.92
CA ALA A 432 5.58 -23.82 27.22
C ALA A 432 5.40 -25.26 27.79
N ALA A 433 6.39 -26.19 27.60
CA ALA A 433 6.28 -27.59 28.07
C ALA A 433 7.56 -28.38 28.47
N TRP A 434 8.46 -28.81 27.54
CA TRP A 434 9.33 -30.01 27.72
C TRP A 434 10.80 -29.91 27.21
N ARG A 435 11.66 -30.85 27.65
CA ARG A 435 13.01 -31.21 27.12
C ARG A 435 13.44 -32.59 27.67
N ALA A 436 14.51 -33.19 27.11
CA ALA A 436 14.86 -34.62 27.20
C ALA A 436 16.19 -34.97 27.96
N GLU A 437 16.90 -36.04 27.54
CA GLU A 437 18.23 -36.48 28.04
C GLU A 437 19.14 -36.97 26.86
N ALA A 438 19.47 -36.09 25.90
CA ALA A 438 20.15 -36.40 24.61
C ALA A 438 21.48 -35.64 24.35
N ASP A 439 22.24 -36.03 23.29
CA ASP A 439 23.71 -35.84 23.14
C ASP A 439 24.16 -35.84 21.62
N GLN A 440 23.96 -34.75 20.85
CA GLN A 440 24.33 -34.65 19.40
C GLN A 440 24.69 -33.21 18.88
N GLU A 441 24.62 -32.95 17.55
CA GLU A 441 25.18 -31.79 16.80
C GLU A 441 24.30 -31.39 15.55
N GLY A 442 24.14 -30.09 15.17
CA GLY A 442 23.20 -29.51 14.15
C GLY A 442 23.49 -28.03 13.69
N ALA A 443 22.58 -27.29 13.00
CA ALA A 443 22.87 -25.93 12.44
C ALA A 443 21.75 -24.84 12.15
N PHE A 444 21.64 -23.78 12.99
CA PHE A 444 21.06 -22.38 12.91
C PHE A 444 19.59 -22.11 12.40
N LEU A 445 19.16 -20.83 12.17
CA LEU A 445 17.78 -20.44 11.71
C LEU A 445 17.52 -19.08 10.99
N GLY A 446 16.26 -18.86 10.52
CA GLY A 446 15.77 -17.78 9.63
C GLY A 446 14.99 -16.53 10.15
N ILE A 447 14.10 -15.92 9.32
CA ILE A 447 14.11 -14.47 9.02
C ILE A 447 12.85 -13.85 8.27
N ALA A 448 11.57 -14.23 8.59
CA ALA A 448 10.24 -13.79 7.98
C ALA A 448 8.99 -14.60 8.50
N VAL A 449 7.71 -14.33 8.07
CA VAL A 449 6.40 -15.03 8.42
C VAL A 449 5.12 -14.46 7.68
N SER A 450 3.94 -15.15 7.72
CA SER A 450 2.78 -14.98 6.76
C SER A 450 1.40 -15.54 7.21
N THR A 451 0.36 -15.52 6.35
CA THR A 451 -0.69 -16.59 6.28
C THR A 451 -0.37 -17.66 5.17
N ALA A 452 -1.29 -18.52 4.71
CA ALA A 452 -1.12 -19.29 3.46
C ALA A 452 -2.33 -19.92 2.71
N GLY A 453 -3.56 -19.89 3.24
CA GLY A 453 -4.72 -20.65 2.72
C GLY A 453 -4.78 -22.13 3.14
N ASP A 454 -5.96 -22.65 3.49
CA ASP A 454 -6.08 -24.00 4.09
C ASP A 454 -5.96 -25.08 3.04
N VAL A 455 -5.22 -26.17 3.23
CA VAL A 455 -4.63 -26.80 2.02
C VAL A 455 -5.47 -27.75 1.16
N ASN A 456 -6.58 -28.29 1.63
CA ASN A 456 -7.08 -29.57 1.09
C ASN A 456 -8.59 -29.81 1.00
N GLY A 457 -9.40 -29.04 1.72
CA GLY A 457 -10.84 -29.21 1.87
C GLY A 457 -11.32 -29.30 3.33
N ASP A 458 -10.66 -28.73 4.37
CA ASP A 458 -10.87 -29.18 5.77
C ASP A 458 -11.20 -28.18 6.89
N GLY A 459 -10.56 -27.00 6.98
CA GLY A 459 -11.21 -25.81 7.53
C GLY A 459 -10.38 -24.85 8.38
N TYR A 460 -9.12 -25.11 8.78
CA TYR A 460 -8.52 -24.29 9.85
C TYR A 460 -6.98 -24.28 9.90
N ALA A 461 -6.46 -23.30 9.18
CA ALA A 461 -5.13 -22.79 8.90
C ALA A 461 -4.01 -22.85 9.95
N ASP A 462 -2.79 -22.49 9.53
CA ASP A 462 -1.68 -23.44 9.38
C ASP A 462 -0.24 -22.77 9.52
N VAL A 463 0.86 -23.25 8.87
CA VAL A 463 2.26 -22.69 8.82
C VAL A 463 3.12 -23.30 7.69
N ILE A 464 4.40 -22.91 7.49
CA ILE A 464 5.61 -23.77 7.21
C ILE A 464 6.89 -23.17 7.84
N VAL A 465 8.13 -23.68 7.65
CA VAL A 465 9.33 -23.03 8.28
C VAL A 465 10.77 -23.24 7.69
N GLY A 466 11.57 -22.13 7.60
CA GLY A 466 12.92 -22.00 6.93
C GLY A 466 14.19 -21.38 7.62
N ALA A 467 14.95 -20.46 6.98
CA ALA A 467 16.42 -20.44 7.25
C ALA A 467 17.32 -19.20 6.90
N ASN A 468 18.66 -19.39 6.81
CA ASN A 468 19.77 -18.40 6.83
C ASN A 468 20.88 -18.67 5.78
N GLU A 469 22.20 -18.76 6.13
CA GLU A 469 23.32 -19.31 5.32
C GLU A 469 24.32 -20.13 6.19
N TYR A 470 24.38 -21.48 6.13
CA TYR A 470 25.40 -22.31 6.86
C TYR A 470 25.55 -23.83 6.48
N GLY A 471 25.67 -24.25 5.20
CA GLY A 471 25.54 -25.67 4.76
C GLY A 471 26.56 -26.25 3.74
N GLY A 472 26.18 -27.37 3.08
CA GLY A 472 26.87 -27.99 1.94
C GLY A 472 27.12 -27.06 0.76
N GLY A 473 26.29 -26.03 0.62
CA GLY A 473 26.57 -24.76 -0.06
C GLY A 473 25.49 -23.71 0.23
N ASP A 474 24.86 -23.84 1.41
CA ASP A 474 23.96 -22.98 2.20
C ASP A 474 22.45 -22.87 1.79
N GLU A 475 21.71 -24.00 1.62
CA GLU A 475 20.52 -24.11 0.72
C GLU A 475 18.99 -24.02 1.16
N GLY A 476 18.06 -25.02 1.27
CA GLY A 476 16.63 -24.66 1.69
C GLY A 476 15.55 -25.69 2.14
N LEU A 477 14.77 -25.37 3.20
CA LEU A 477 13.72 -26.16 3.88
C LEU A 477 12.29 -25.53 3.76
N ALA A 478 11.32 -26.15 4.42
CA ALA A 478 9.98 -25.71 4.81
C ALA A 478 9.35 -26.84 5.66
N LEU A 479 8.03 -26.86 5.79
CA LEU A 479 7.24 -27.99 6.29
C LEU A 479 5.94 -28.22 5.46
N VAL A 480 5.30 -29.40 5.50
CA VAL A 480 3.93 -29.72 4.99
C VAL A 480 3.25 -30.61 6.04
N TRP A 481 2.02 -30.34 6.53
CA TRP A 481 1.54 -30.84 7.85
C TRP A 481 0.17 -31.60 8.06
N HIS A 482 -0.71 -31.90 7.10
CA HIS A 482 -1.91 -32.78 7.30
C HIS A 482 -2.59 -32.60 8.68
N SER A 483 -3.10 -31.39 8.87
CA SER A 483 -3.47 -30.71 10.10
C SER A 483 -4.86 -31.12 10.66
N THR A 484 -5.34 -30.42 11.72
CA THR A 484 -6.48 -30.76 12.62
C THR A 484 -6.55 -29.90 13.90
N ALA A 485 -7.70 -29.68 14.54
CA ALA A 485 -7.90 -29.75 16.02
C ALA A 485 -6.70 -29.72 17.05
N ASN A 486 -5.76 -28.75 17.04
CA ASN A 486 -4.71 -28.58 18.08
C ASN A 486 -3.80 -27.29 18.11
N GLY A 487 -3.98 -26.25 17.28
CA GLY A 487 -3.02 -25.17 16.98
C GLY A 487 -1.82 -25.70 16.18
N PRO A 488 -0.91 -24.89 15.59
CA PRO A 488 -0.04 -25.50 14.61
C PRO A 488 0.87 -26.63 15.11
N ASN A 489 1.02 -27.68 14.29
CA ASN A 489 1.52 -29.01 14.60
C ASN A 489 0.68 -29.75 15.68
N ASN A 490 0.51 -31.09 15.66
CA ASN A 490 -0.45 -31.91 16.48
C ASN A 490 -0.38 -31.79 18.02
N GLY A 491 -0.56 -30.58 18.54
CA GLY A 491 0.10 -30.13 19.76
C GLY A 491 1.63 -30.20 19.68
N VAL A 492 2.21 -30.41 18.49
CA VAL A 492 3.59 -30.94 18.30
C VAL A 492 4.52 -29.84 17.74
N VAL A 493 5.65 -30.20 17.16
CA VAL A 493 6.81 -29.35 16.85
C VAL A 493 7.22 -29.67 15.41
N GLY A 494 7.58 -28.68 14.60
CA GLY A 494 8.25 -28.92 13.31
C GLY A 494 9.58 -29.66 13.46
N THR A 495 9.90 -30.57 12.54
CA THR A 495 11.15 -31.36 12.51
C THR A 495 11.62 -31.53 11.05
N PRO A 496 12.91 -31.85 10.74
CA PRO A 496 13.48 -31.79 9.38
C PRO A 496 13.06 -32.97 8.48
N SER A 497 11.76 -33.24 8.48
CA SER A 497 11.27 -34.61 8.37
C SER A 497 9.78 -34.75 8.59
N ASN A 498 9.13 -33.93 9.45
CA ASN A 498 7.67 -34.06 9.58
C ASN A 498 6.94 -33.50 8.36
N ALA A 499 7.65 -32.95 7.39
CA ALA A 499 7.19 -32.71 6.03
C ALA A 499 7.65 -33.74 4.96
N GLU A 500 8.43 -34.75 5.37
CA GLU A 500 9.19 -35.77 4.60
C GLU A 500 9.90 -35.34 3.29
N TRP A 501 9.19 -35.08 2.20
CA TRP A 501 9.56 -35.69 0.91
C TRP A 501 10.26 -34.77 -0.13
N THR A 502 11.38 -34.15 0.25
CA THR A 502 12.33 -33.39 -0.65
C THR A 502 11.75 -32.11 -1.32
N ALA A 503 12.56 -31.05 -1.52
CA ALA A 503 12.21 -29.83 -2.29
C ALA A 503 13.36 -28.90 -2.83
N ALA A 504 14.57 -29.40 -3.08
CA ALA A 504 15.77 -28.77 -3.70
C ALA A 504 15.90 -29.02 -5.24
N GLY A 505 16.41 -28.22 -6.21
CA GLY A 505 16.03 -28.32 -7.70
C GLY A 505 16.96 -28.23 -8.97
N ALA A 506 17.21 -29.30 -9.82
CA ALA A 506 17.97 -29.70 -11.09
C ALA A 506 19.55 -29.94 -11.34
N SER A 507 20.33 -30.69 -10.52
CA SER A 507 21.82 -31.06 -10.48
C SER A 507 23.03 -30.15 -9.97
N SER A 508 23.27 -29.95 -8.63
CA SER A 508 24.55 -29.64 -7.84
C SER A 508 25.01 -28.26 -7.20
N GLY A 509 24.30 -27.59 -6.25
CA GLY A 509 24.79 -26.58 -5.23
C GLY A 509 24.49 -25.05 -5.29
N ALA A 510 24.03 -24.39 -4.20
CA ALA A 510 22.99 -23.32 -4.32
C ALA A 510 22.56 -22.26 -3.17
N HIS A 511 23.35 -21.61 -2.29
CA HIS A 511 22.82 -20.65 -1.23
C HIS A 511 21.71 -19.59 -1.55
N LEU A 512 20.61 -19.45 -0.76
CA LEU A 512 19.34 -19.79 -1.43
C LEU A 512 18.01 -18.98 -1.47
N GLY A 513 17.44 -18.31 -0.45
CA GLY A 513 15.94 -18.28 -0.37
C GLY A 513 15.19 -17.26 0.53
N ARG A 514 15.50 -15.96 0.47
CA ARG A 514 14.96 -14.90 1.36
C ARG A 514 13.64 -14.23 0.88
N SER A 515 12.47 -14.89 1.06
CA SER A 515 11.04 -14.37 1.10
C SER A 515 10.02 -15.20 0.29
N VAL A 516 8.73 -15.29 0.60
CA VAL A 516 7.62 -15.73 -0.32
C VAL A 516 6.30 -14.98 0.05
N SER A 517 5.09 -15.27 -0.45
CA SER A 517 3.80 -14.76 0.06
C SER A 517 2.48 -15.53 -0.26
N THR A 518 1.63 -15.06 -1.20
CA THR A 518 0.16 -14.83 -0.96
C THR A 518 -0.82 -15.54 -1.91
N ALA A 519 -2.14 -15.55 -1.59
CA ALA A 519 -3.30 -16.01 -2.36
C ALA A 519 -4.51 -15.08 -2.15
N GLY A 520 -5.66 -15.48 -2.68
CA GLY A 520 -6.40 -14.62 -3.58
C GLY A 520 -6.14 -15.13 -5.01
N ASP A 521 -7.19 -15.18 -5.80
CA ASP A 521 -7.45 -16.34 -6.64
C ASP A 521 -6.67 -16.42 -7.95
N VAL A 522 -5.50 -17.08 -7.97
CA VAL A 522 -4.78 -17.54 -9.20
C VAL A 522 -5.28 -18.92 -9.75
N ASN A 523 -6.55 -19.26 -9.48
CA ASN A 523 -7.34 -20.50 -9.68
C ASN A 523 -8.88 -20.19 -9.65
N GLY A 524 -9.81 -21.14 -9.51
CA GLY A 524 -11.28 -20.95 -9.63
C GLY A 524 -12.28 -22.12 -9.36
N ASP A 525 -12.44 -22.66 -8.12
CA ASP A 525 -13.46 -23.63 -7.55
C ASP A 525 -13.01 -24.23 -6.16
N GLY A 526 -12.24 -23.49 -5.32
CA GLY A 526 -11.49 -23.97 -4.13
C GLY A 526 -10.35 -23.09 -3.55
N TYR A 527 -9.13 -23.53 -3.19
CA TYR A 527 -7.92 -24.10 -3.83
C TYR A 527 -6.78 -23.12 -4.24
N ALA A 528 -6.38 -22.18 -3.37
CA ALA A 528 -5.02 -21.59 -3.28
C ALA A 528 -3.85 -22.60 -3.21
N ASP A 529 -2.59 -22.21 -2.91
CA ASP A 529 -1.40 -23.00 -3.30
C ASP A 529 -0.01 -22.86 -2.57
N VAL A 530 1.15 -22.80 -3.29
CA VAL A 530 2.46 -23.53 -3.10
C VAL A 530 3.69 -22.85 -3.73
N ILE A 531 4.54 -23.60 -4.46
CA ILE A 531 5.75 -23.12 -5.21
C ILE A 531 6.84 -22.43 -4.38
N VAL A 532 7.96 -22.15 -5.04
CA VAL A 532 9.07 -21.28 -4.64
C VAL A 532 9.94 -20.92 -5.84
N GLY A 533 11.01 -20.14 -5.61
CA GLY A 533 11.96 -19.83 -6.66
C GLY A 533 13.35 -19.35 -6.25
N SER A 534 14.19 -19.21 -7.29
CA SER A 534 15.52 -19.80 -7.49
C SER A 534 16.71 -18.84 -7.75
N PRO A 535 17.66 -18.48 -6.84
CA PRO A 535 18.71 -17.47 -7.09
C PRO A 535 19.90 -17.55 -8.05
N HIS A 536 20.43 -18.71 -8.48
CA HIS A 536 21.76 -18.69 -9.10
C HIS A 536 22.13 -19.97 -9.86
N TYR A 537 21.26 -20.63 -10.65
CA TYR A 537 21.77 -21.59 -11.67
C TYR A 537 22.32 -20.85 -12.88
N THR A 538 23.11 -19.83 -12.57
CA THR A 538 24.40 -19.64 -13.22
C THR A 538 24.99 -20.98 -13.67
N ASN A 539 25.28 -21.10 -14.97
CA ASN A 539 26.26 -22.03 -15.53
C ASN A 539 26.78 -21.45 -16.85
N GLY A 540 25.87 -21.30 -17.81
CA GLY A 540 25.79 -20.12 -18.66
C GLY A 540 24.81 -19.11 -18.04
N GLN A 541 24.92 -17.83 -18.38
CA GLN A 541 24.20 -16.73 -17.71
C GLN A 541 23.23 -16.04 -18.68
N ALA A 542 21.96 -15.95 -18.29
CA ALA A 542 20.76 -15.33 -18.87
C ALA A 542 20.06 -15.79 -20.18
N GLY A 543 18.89 -16.45 -20.07
CA GLY A 543 18.09 -16.97 -21.21
C GLY A 543 17.28 -18.27 -21.03
N GLU A 544 17.08 -18.80 -19.81
CA GLU A 544 16.73 -20.21 -19.48
C GLU A 544 16.26 -20.44 -18.00
N GLY A 545 15.63 -19.44 -17.36
CA GLY A 545 15.51 -19.15 -15.91
C GLY A 545 14.92 -20.12 -14.85
N ALA A 546 14.27 -19.56 -13.80
CA ALA A 546 13.78 -20.15 -12.50
C ALA A 546 12.52 -19.41 -11.92
N ALA A 547 12.09 -19.79 -10.70
CA ALA A 547 10.74 -19.70 -10.07
C ALA A 547 9.73 -20.67 -10.68
N TYR A 548 9.06 -21.57 -9.91
CA TYR A 548 8.93 -22.99 -10.33
C TYR A 548 7.75 -23.88 -9.76
N LEU A 549 6.58 -24.05 -10.43
CA LEU A 549 6.14 -25.36 -11.00
C LEU A 549 5.19 -26.47 -10.40
N TYR A 550 4.15 -26.32 -9.56
CA TYR A 550 3.31 -27.46 -9.00
C TYR A 550 1.75 -27.41 -9.06
N LEU A 551 1.04 -26.31 -8.70
CA LEU A 551 -0.44 -26.13 -8.50
C LEU A 551 -1.11 -27.00 -7.41
N GLY A 552 -2.35 -26.69 -7.02
CA GLY A 552 -3.29 -27.58 -6.32
C GLY A 552 -3.96 -28.56 -7.31
N SER A 553 -4.17 -29.89 -7.06
CA SER A 553 -5.07 -30.79 -7.86
C SER A 553 -5.37 -32.21 -7.28
N ASP A 554 -5.70 -33.21 -8.13
CA ASP A 554 -6.04 -34.64 -7.91
C ASP A 554 -4.86 -35.50 -7.38
N GLY A 555 -3.93 -34.91 -6.61
CA GLY A 555 -2.79 -35.59 -5.99
C GLY A 555 -1.85 -36.31 -6.97
N GLY A 556 -1.66 -35.74 -8.17
CA GLY A 556 -0.97 -36.36 -9.31
C GLY A 556 0.56 -36.43 -9.24
N LEU A 557 1.13 -36.43 -8.02
CA LEU A 557 2.35 -35.69 -7.67
C LEU A 557 3.62 -35.88 -8.52
N ALA A 558 4.29 -34.73 -8.69
CA ALA A 558 5.63 -34.49 -9.21
C ALA A 558 6.14 -33.16 -8.58
N ALA A 559 7.28 -32.62 -9.02
CA ALA A 559 8.09 -31.73 -8.18
C ALA A 559 8.85 -30.63 -8.99
N ASP A 560 8.15 -29.85 -9.83
CA ASP A 560 8.49 -30.00 -11.27
C ASP A 560 8.67 -28.80 -12.27
N PRO A 561 9.31 -29.05 -13.48
CA PRO A 561 9.55 -28.14 -14.65
C PRO A 561 9.28 -28.69 -16.11
N ASP A 562 9.74 -27.97 -17.17
CA ASP A 562 10.13 -28.53 -18.51
C ASP A 562 11.09 -27.65 -19.39
N ASN A 563 10.72 -26.38 -19.67
CA ASN A 563 10.99 -25.77 -21.00
C ASN A 563 12.07 -24.64 -21.08
N GLN A 564 12.66 -24.43 -22.27
CA GLN A 564 13.80 -23.52 -22.56
C GLN A 564 13.76 -22.89 -23.99
N ASP A 565 14.82 -22.15 -24.40
CA ASP A 565 14.93 -21.43 -25.70
C ASP A 565 16.39 -21.22 -26.19
N GLU A 566 16.62 -20.64 -27.38
CA GLU A 566 17.95 -20.20 -27.87
C GLU A 566 18.38 -18.82 -27.29
N GLY A 567 18.28 -18.62 -25.97
CA GLY A 567 18.62 -17.38 -25.25
C GLY A 567 20.12 -17.16 -24.97
N ASN A 568 20.53 -15.93 -24.59
CA ASN A 568 21.92 -15.63 -24.17
C ASN A 568 22.12 -14.28 -23.41
N MET A 569 23.00 -14.31 -22.39
CA MET A 569 23.78 -13.21 -21.75
C MET A 569 23.07 -12.26 -20.74
N VAL A 570 23.63 -11.85 -19.57
CA VAL A 570 24.56 -12.47 -18.58
C VAL A 570 24.34 -11.95 -17.10
N GLU A 571 23.24 -12.30 -16.39
CA GLU A 571 23.07 -12.13 -14.91
C GLU A 571 21.62 -11.79 -14.44
N ALA A 572 21.34 -11.54 -13.12
CA ALA A 572 19.97 -11.20 -12.61
C ALA A 572 19.78 -10.66 -11.16
N TRP A 573 19.57 -11.66 -10.28
CA TRP A 573 19.16 -11.56 -8.90
C TRP A 573 17.66 -11.14 -8.74
N PHE A 574 16.71 -12.03 -9.12
CA PHE A 574 15.22 -12.03 -9.28
C PHE A 574 14.14 -12.54 -8.21
N GLY A 575 14.15 -12.33 -6.88
CA GLY A 575 12.96 -12.54 -5.97
C GLY A 575 13.32 -12.34 -4.48
N GLN A 576 12.76 -11.42 -3.64
CA GLN A 576 13.31 -11.13 -2.27
C GLN A 576 12.61 -10.07 -1.31
N SER A 577 11.50 -10.38 -0.62
CA SER A 577 10.77 -9.53 0.37
C SER A 577 9.32 -9.96 0.59
N VAL A 578 8.44 -9.49 -0.31
CA VAL A 578 7.11 -10.02 -0.70
C VAL A 578 5.89 -9.75 0.18
N ALA A 579 4.75 -9.39 -0.47
CA ALA A 579 3.37 -9.57 -0.04
C ALA A 579 2.31 -9.34 -1.16
N MET A 580 2.13 -8.14 -1.73
CA MET A 580 1.01 -7.59 -2.58
C MET A 580 1.34 -7.33 -4.13
N ALA A 581 0.37 -7.24 -5.09
CA ALA A 581 0.45 -7.05 -6.60
C ALA A 581 -0.79 -6.29 -7.17
N GLY A 582 -1.43 -6.37 -8.37
CA GLY A 582 -1.45 -7.17 -9.63
C GLY A 582 -2.85 -7.71 -10.06
N ASP A 583 -3.71 -6.98 -10.84
CA ASP A 583 -5.09 -7.47 -11.24
C ASP A 583 -5.83 -6.68 -12.39
N VAL A 584 -5.15 -6.03 -13.35
CA VAL A 584 -5.70 -4.79 -13.98
C VAL A 584 -6.32 -4.74 -15.44
N ASN A 585 -7.62 -5.08 -15.81
CA ASN A 585 -8.25 -4.68 -17.15
C ASN A 585 -9.82 -4.73 -17.45
N GLY A 586 -10.64 -5.70 -17.01
CA GLY A 586 -12.07 -6.00 -17.38
C GLY A 586 -12.44 -7.03 -18.48
N ASP A 587 -13.44 -7.90 -18.19
CA ASP A 587 -13.93 -9.13 -18.87
C ASP A 587 -13.12 -10.45 -18.57
N GLY A 588 -12.52 -10.62 -17.37
CA GLY A 588 -11.61 -11.74 -16.97
C GLY A 588 -11.02 -11.69 -15.53
N TYR A 589 -9.76 -12.16 -15.29
CA TYR A 589 -9.13 -12.50 -13.96
C TYR A 589 -7.54 -12.54 -13.84
N ALA A 590 -6.92 -12.60 -12.63
CA ALA A 590 -5.67 -11.88 -12.22
C ALA A 590 -4.30 -12.49 -11.69
N ASP A 591 -3.48 -11.75 -10.88
CA ASP A 591 -1.98 -11.83 -10.90
C ASP A 591 -1.01 -11.15 -9.80
N VAL A 592 0.34 -10.93 -10.04
CA VAL A 592 1.52 -11.39 -9.16
C VAL A 592 2.87 -10.61 -8.70
N VAL A 593 3.56 -9.60 -9.30
CA VAL A 593 4.96 -8.95 -8.96
C VAL A 593 6.29 -9.79 -8.82
N VAL A 594 7.50 -9.13 -8.83
CA VAL A 594 8.96 -9.54 -8.67
C VAL A 594 10.00 -8.43 -9.09
N GLY A 595 10.88 -7.77 -8.23
CA GLY A 595 11.99 -6.85 -8.68
C GLY A 595 13.48 -6.71 -8.11
N ALA A 596 14.52 -7.23 -8.86
CA ALA A 596 16.03 -7.36 -8.86
C ALA A 596 17.06 -6.88 -7.77
N PRO A 597 18.37 -7.28 -7.84
CA PRO A 597 19.56 -6.43 -8.17
C PRO A 597 19.98 -6.08 -9.63
N LEU A 598 21.03 -6.68 -10.22
CA LEU A 598 22.17 -6.03 -10.94
C LEU A 598 21.98 -4.82 -11.94
N TYR A 599 21.47 -5.11 -13.16
CA TYR A 599 21.74 -4.44 -14.48
C TYR A 599 21.30 -2.97 -14.69
N THR A 600 21.05 -2.64 -15.96
CA THR A 600 21.78 -1.62 -16.73
C THR A 600 21.35 -1.63 -18.21
N ASN A 601 20.75 -0.56 -18.73
CA ASN A 601 20.15 -0.36 -20.07
C ASN A 601 19.81 1.13 -20.36
N ASP A 602 20.48 2.10 -19.71
CA ASP A 602 20.68 3.45 -20.28
C ASP A 602 21.82 4.28 -19.63
N GLN A 603 22.53 3.79 -18.61
CA GLN A 603 24.01 3.85 -18.57
C GLN A 603 24.71 2.87 -17.59
N THR A 604 24.42 2.90 -16.28
CA THR A 604 25.18 2.17 -15.23
C THR A 604 24.37 2.05 -13.93
N GLU A 605 23.98 0.82 -13.54
CA GLU A 605 23.13 0.47 -12.38
C GLU A 605 21.73 1.14 -12.42
N GLU A 606 20.63 0.39 -12.56
CA GLU A 606 19.30 0.95 -12.96
C GLU A 606 18.22 -0.16 -13.11
N GLY A 607 16.91 0.06 -12.82
CA GLY A 607 15.88 -1.03 -12.79
C GLY A 607 14.52 -1.01 -13.55
N ARG A 608 13.44 -1.62 -12.98
CA ARG A 608 12.20 -2.12 -13.63
C ARG A 608 11.01 -2.48 -12.70
N ALA A 609 9.89 -2.84 -13.33
CA ALA A 609 8.61 -3.51 -13.04
C ALA A 609 7.99 -3.90 -14.41
N PHE A 610 7.01 -4.80 -14.57
CA PHE A 610 6.83 -5.61 -15.81
C PHE A 610 5.65 -6.61 -15.77
N LEU A 611 4.67 -6.60 -16.70
CA LEU A 611 3.39 -7.32 -16.54
C LEU A 611 3.09 -8.47 -17.55
N TRP A 612 1.86 -9.01 -17.51
CA TRP A 612 1.26 -10.19 -18.18
C TRP A 612 -0.25 -10.30 -17.81
N TYR A 613 -1.08 -10.94 -18.65
CA TYR A 613 -2.39 -11.53 -18.26
C TYR A 613 -2.26 -12.44 -17.02
N GLY A 614 -3.23 -12.40 -16.09
CA GLY A 614 -3.68 -13.49 -15.19
C GLY A 614 -4.58 -14.50 -15.89
N SER A 615 -5.47 -15.25 -15.18
CA SER A 615 -6.79 -15.89 -15.57
C SER A 615 -7.04 -17.43 -15.81
N PRO A 616 -8.31 -17.94 -16.01
CA PRO A 616 -8.71 -19.35 -16.32
C PRO A 616 -7.86 -20.29 -17.19
N SER A 617 -6.68 -20.65 -16.67
CA SER A 617 -5.81 -21.79 -17.01
C SER A 617 -4.49 -21.72 -16.25
N GLY A 618 -4.09 -20.55 -15.74
CA GLY A 618 -2.66 -20.23 -15.71
C GLY A 618 -1.98 -20.56 -17.05
N ILE A 619 -0.72 -20.98 -17.09
CA ILE A 619 0.20 -20.06 -17.78
C ILE A 619 0.77 -20.34 -19.17
N SER A 620 0.81 -19.24 -19.94
CA SER A 620 1.79 -18.88 -20.97
C SER A 620 2.45 -17.55 -20.51
N ALA A 621 2.84 -16.51 -21.27
CA ALA A 621 2.98 -16.32 -22.70
C ALA A 621 4.18 -15.39 -22.99
N THR A 622 4.12 -14.08 -22.66
CA THR A 622 5.14 -13.09 -23.07
C THR A 622 5.28 -11.80 -22.19
N ARG A 623 5.67 -10.66 -22.83
CA ARG A 623 6.97 -9.98 -22.59
C ARG A 623 7.11 -8.48 -22.98
N ASP A 624 6.34 -7.88 -23.88
CA ASP A 624 6.97 -7.05 -24.95
C ASP A 624 6.94 -5.49 -24.80
N TRP A 625 7.76 -4.85 -23.93
CA TRP A 625 7.74 -3.38 -23.63
C TRP A 625 9.11 -2.69 -23.31
N TRP A 626 9.15 -1.34 -23.25
CA TRP A 626 10.36 -0.49 -23.35
C TRP A 626 10.21 0.90 -22.63
N ALA A 627 10.54 1.04 -21.32
CA ALA A 627 9.66 1.83 -20.44
C ALA A 627 10.16 2.51 -19.09
N GLU A 628 11.32 3.19 -19.01
CA GLU A 628 12.18 3.76 -17.91
C GLU A 628 11.74 4.27 -16.47
N GLY A 629 12.66 4.73 -15.57
CA GLY A 629 12.47 5.18 -14.14
C GLY A 629 13.63 6.00 -13.51
N ASN A 630 14.46 6.55 -14.40
CA ASN A 630 14.98 7.92 -14.50
C ASN A 630 15.82 8.59 -13.40
N THR A 631 17.05 8.11 -13.14
CA THR A 631 17.99 8.73 -12.20
C THR A 631 19.46 8.36 -12.42
N THR A 632 20.39 9.34 -12.37
CA THR A 632 21.78 9.32 -12.88
C THR A 632 22.64 8.10 -12.50
N GLN A 633 22.36 7.43 -11.39
CA GLN A 633 22.82 6.09 -11.05
C GLN A 633 21.67 5.45 -10.27
N ALA A 634 21.22 4.22 -10.58
CA ALA A 634 19.94 3.71 -10.06
C ALA A 634 19.81 2.18 -9.86
N TRP A 635 18.56 1.70 -9.69
CA TRP A 635 18.14 0.31 -9.38
C TRP A 635 16.64 0.35 -8.96
N TYR A 636 15.56 0.00 -9.68
CA TYR A 636 14.12 -0.07 -9.17
C TYR A 636 13.59 -1.46 -8.73
N GLY A 637 13.42 -1.78 -7.42
CA GLY A 637 12.49 -2.86 -6.97
C GLY A 637 12.78 -3.71 -5.72
N ASN A 638 13.97 -3.59 -5.10
CA ASN A 638 14.73 -4.68 -4.42
C ASN A 638 14.08 -5.56 -3.31
N SER A 639 12.79 -5.48 -3.02
CA SER A 639 12.02 -6.30 -2.06
C SER A 639 10.54 -5.92 -2.21
N VAL A 640 9.66 -6.48 -1.40
CA VAL A 640 8.21 -6.22 -1.41
C VAL A 640 7.63 -6.44 0.02
N ALA A 641 6.48 -5.84 0.32
CA ALA A 641 5.32 -6.43 0.98
C ALA A 641 4.04 -5.85 0.33
N THR A 642 3.14 -5.08 0.93
CA THR A 642 1.88 -4.66 0.26
C THR A 642 1.49 -3.14 0.22
N ALA A 643 0.34 -2.64 -0.25
CA ALA A 643 0.14 -1.19 -0.55
C ALA A 643 -0.65 -0.33 0.46
N GLY A 644 -1.95 -0.60 0.60
CA GLY A 644 -2.91 0.51 0.52
C GLY A 644 -3.20 0.87 -0.94
N ASP A 645 -4.39 0.57 -1.46
CA ASP A 645 -4.78 1.03 -2.80
C ASP A 645 -5.95 2.03 -2.73
N VAL A 646 -6.02 2.84 -3.77
CA VAL A 646 -5.98 4.27 -3.50
C VAL A 646 -6.87 5.12 -4.41
N ASN A 647 -8.05 4.67 -4.91
CA ASN A 647 -9.04 5.63 -5.46
C ASN A 647 -10.61 5.46 -5.52
N GLY A 648 -11.33 4.43 -5.03
CA GLY A 648 -12.79 4.13 -5.19
C GLY A 648 -13.72 4.54 -6.38
N ASP A 649 -14.21 3.56 -7.19
CA ASP A 649 -15.66 3.26 -7.46
C ASP A 649 -15.91 1.77 -7.88
N GLY A 650 -14.99 0.82 -7.56
CA GLY A 650 -15.23 -0.62 -7.81
C GLY A 650 -14.13 -1.72 -7.87
N TYR A 651 -12.82 -1.44 -7.92
CA TYR A 651 -11.74 -2.39 -8.33
C TYR A 651 -10.25 -2.12 -7.87
N SER A 652 -9.55 -3.08 -7.20
CA SER A 652 -8.21 -3.16 -6.50
C SER A 652 -7.01 -2.18 -6.77
N ASP A 653 -5.69 -2.56 -6.64
CA ASP A 653 -4.52 -1.68 -7.02
C ASP A 653 -3.03 -2.13 -6.71
N LEU A 654 -1.96 -1.36 -7.04
CA LEU A 654 -0.51 -1.80 -7.24
C LEU A 654 0.56 -1.30 -6.17
N ILE A 655 1.93 -1.18 -6.41
CA ILE A 655 3.16 -1.12 -5.47
C ILE A 655 4.58 -1.48 -6.15
N VAL A 656 5.76 -0.79 -5.98
CA VAL A 656 7.20 -1.25 -5.65
C VAL A 656 8.26 -0.11 -5.19
N GLY A 657 8.72 0.01 -3.88
CA GLY A 657 9.53 0.96 -2.96
C GLY A 657 10.96 1.70 -3.09
N ALA A 658 12.06 1.42 -2.34
CA ALA A 658 13.38 2.20 -2.22
C ALA A 658 14.59 2.18 -3.24
N PRO A 659 15.70 1.34 -3.26
CA PRO A 659 17.09 1.66 -3.70
C PRO A 659 18.20 1.60 -2.62
N GLY A 660 19.41 2.14 -2.87
CA GLY A 660 20.61 1.73 -2.10
C GLY A 660 21.99 2.39 -2.29
N GLU A 661 22.26 3.34 -3.19
CA GLU A 661 23.65 3.80 -3.43
C GLU A 661 24.13 4.83 -2.40
N ALA A 662 24.78 4.33 -1.34
CA ALA A 662 26.03 4.90 -0.87
C ALA A 662 25.95 6.24 -0.11
N SER A 663 24.79 6.90 -0.06
CA SER A 663 24.59 8.13 0.72
C SER A 663 23.19 8.28 1.37
N GLN A 664 22.07 7.77 0.82
CA GLN A 664 20.96 7.34 1.70
C GLN A 664 19.50 7.38 1.15
N ALA A 665 18.85 8.54 1.08
CA ALA A 665 17.45 8.85 0.70
C ALA A 665 16.30 7.82 0.88
N GLY A 666 15.25 7.99 0.10
CA GLY A 666 14.01 7.31 0.32
C GLY A 666 13.10 7.37 -0.88
N SER A 667 12.20 6.41 -1.02
CA SER A 667 11.02 6.53 -1.87
C SER A 667 9.97 5.45 -1.65
N ALA A 668 8.78 5.87 -2.02
CA ALA A 668 7.95 5.09 -2.91
C ALA A 668 7.70 5.95 -4.19
N PHE A 669 6.81 5.72 -5.20
CA PHE A 669 6.70 6.50 -6.48
C PHE A 669 5.55 6.17 -7.48
N VAL A 670 4.30 6.07 -7.01
CA VAL A 670 3.02 5.78 -7.75
C VAL A 670 3.05 5.45 -9.26
N TYR A 671 2.57 4.24 -9.59
CA TYR A 671 1.92 3.93 -10.87
C TYR A 671 0.54 4.59 -11.07
N HIS A 672 -0.51 3.92 -10.59
CA HIS A 672 -1.85 3.68 -11.17
C HIS A 672 -1.99 2.22 -11.64
N GLY A 673 -2.90 1.42 -11.11
CA GLY A 673 -3.65 0.46 -11.92
C GLY A 673 -4.55 1.23 -12.90
N SER A 674 -5.23 0.56 -13.81
CA SER A 674 -6.25 1.18 -14.64
C SER A 674 -6.93 0.13 -15.49
N PRO A 675 -8.25 0.24 -15.59
CA PRO A 675 -9.00 -0.49 -16.59
C PRO A 675 -8.35 -0.65 -17.98
N ASP A 676 -7.64 0.38 -18.43
CA ASP A 676 -7.00 0.45 -19.75
C ASP A 676 -5.49 0.11 -19.65
N MET A 677 -5.14 -0.82 -18.73
CA MET A 677 -3.82 -1.06 -18.10
C MET A 677 -3.30 0.17 -17.30
N PRO A 678 -2.35 0.02 -16.35
CA PRO A 678 -1.71 1.12 -15.59
C PRO A 678 -1.23 2.38 -16.32
N GLY A 679 -0.97 3.45 -15.57
CA GLY A 679 -0.39 4.72 -16.06
C GLY A 679 1.15 4.78 -16.10
N GLU A 680 1.73 5.75 -16.83
CA GLU A 680 3.19 5.78 -17.13
C GLU A 680 4.05 6.97 -16.60
N VAL A 681 3.69 8.25 -16.85
CA VAL A 681 4.56 9.46 -16.68
C VAL A 681 3.80 10.71 -16.14
N ALA A 682 4.36 11.49 -15.18
CA ALA A 682 3.69 12.55 -14.38
C ALA A 682 4.50 13.13 -13.16
N ASN A 683 3.88 13.44 -11.99
CA ASN A 683 4.35 14.43 -10.96
C ASN A 683 4.62 14.07 -9.44
N TRP A 684 3.73 13.44 -8.62
CA TRP A 684 3.62 13.58 -7.11
C TRP A 684 4.90 13.93 -6.30
N SER A 685 5.47 12.92 -5.67
CA SER A 685 6.52 12.84 -4.67
C SER A 685 6.29 13.14 -3.16
N LYS A 686 6.21 12.13 -2.27
CA LYS A 686 6.63 12.21 -0.85
C LYS A 686 8.16 12.22 -0.80
N ARG A 687 8.67 13.39 -1.11
CA ARG A 687 10.09 13.74 -1.06
C ARG A 687 10.56 13.81 0.41
N SER A 688 10.65 12.67 1.11
CA SER A 688 11.23 12.57 2.47
C SER A 688 12.37 13.56 2.64
N ASN A 689 12.29 14.37 3.69
CA ASN A 689 13.29 15.34 4.13
C ASN A 689 14.47 14.69 4.88
N MET A 690 14.59 13.36 5.04
CA MET A 690 15.70 12.71 5.79
C MET A 690 16.79 12.08 4.92
N GLU A 691 18.05 12.52 4.99
CA GLU A 691 19.20 11.82 4.39
C GLU A 691 19.55 10.48 5.09
N ASN A 692 20.66 9.83 4.69
CA ASN A 692 21.16 8.50 5.13
C ASN A 692 20.15 7.37 5.11
N ALA A 693 19.07 7.58 4.36
CA ALA A 693 17.82 7.02 4.74
C ALA A 693 17.66 5.50 4.46
N TYR A 694 17.28 5.02 3.28
CA TYR A 694 16.71 3.68 3.03
C TYR A 694 15.16 3.56 2.92
N PHE A 695 14.40 4.64 2.73
CA PHE A 695 12.92 4.61 2.71
C PHE A 695 12.32 3.71 1.62
N GLY A 696 11.82 2.49 1.94
CA GLY A 696 10.88 1.69 1.09
C GLY A 696 10.92 0.14 1.06
N TRP A 697 11.31 -0.65 2.08
CA TRP A 697 11.83 -2.04 1.93
C TRP A 697 10.91 -3.27 2.08
N SER A 698 9.82 -3.22 2.85
CA SER A 698 8.76 -4.25 2.83
C SER A 698 7.52 -3.51 3.28
N VAL A 699 6.39 -3.63 2.61
CA VAL A 699 5.26 -2.73 2.83
C VAL A 699 3.93 -3.47 3.18
N GLY A 700 2.69 -3.00 3.02
CA GLY A 700 1.52 -3.56 3.75
C GLY A 700 0.10 -3.10 3.35
N THR A 701 -1.01 -3.61 3.92
CA THR A 701 -2.36 -3.63 3.27
C THR A 701 -3.67 -3.61 4.12
N ALA A 702 -4.81 -3.83 3.44
CA ALA A 702 -6.21 -4.04 3.85
C ALA A 702 -7.07 -2.82 4.29
N GLY A 703 -7.99 -3.01 5.25
CA GLY A 703 -9.20 -2.21 5.47
C GLY A 703 -9.06 -0.94 6.32
N ASP A 704 -10.05 -0.67 7.20
CA ASP A 704 -10.74 0.62 7.12
C ASP A 704 -11.15 1.43 8.40
N VAL A 705 -10.28 1.79 9.36
CA VAL A 705 -10.74 2.31 10.68
C VAL A 705 -11.31 3.76 10.76
N ASN A 706 -12.60 3.98 10.45
CA ASN A 706 -13.26 5.31 10.64
C ASN A 706 -14.80 5.41 10.70
N ALA A 707 -15.56 4.63 9.91
CA ALA A 707 -17.00 4.79 9.65
C ALA A 707 -17.51 6.11 8.96
N ASP A 708 -16.88 6.56 7.87
CA ASP A 708 -17.51 7.32 6.74
C ASP A 708 -16.78 7.27 5.34
N GLY A 709 -16.01 6.22 5.01
CA GLY A 709 -15.33 5.99 3.71
C GLY A 709 -14.53 4.66 3.42
N TYR A 710 -13.16 4.69 3.40
CA TYR A 710 -12.29 3.99 2.39
C TYR A 710 -10.76 3.71 2.74
N ALA A 711 -9.97 2.76 2.12
CA ALA A 711 -8.57 2.33 2.55
C ALA A 711 -7.33 3.16 2.00
N ASP A 712 -6.03 2.94 2.35
CA ASP A 712 -4.85 3.84 2.01
C ASP A 712 -3.41 3.34 2.39
N ILE A 713 -2.35 4.14 2.13
CA ILE A 713 -0.88 3.85 2.17
C ILE A 713 -0.06 4.51 3.33
N ILE A 714 1.24 4.19 3.45
CA ILE A 714 2.19 4.76 4.44
C ILE A 714 3.61 4.98 3.86
N VAL A 715 4.58 5.50 4.65
CA VAL A 715 6.03 5.18 4.50
C VAL A 715 6.93 5.30 5.80
N GLY A 716 7.33 4.16 6.46
CA GLY A 716 7.96 3.79 7.79
C GLY A 716 9.30 4.31 8.46
N ALA A 717 10.07 3.45 9.22
CA ALA A 717 11.56 3.38 9.57
C ALA A 717 12.33 3.92 10.89
N PRO A 718 13.68 4.24 10.99
CA PRO A 718 14.38 4.88 12.17
C PRO A 718 15.67 5.84 12.09
N LEU A 719 15.80 6.99 12.83
CA LEU A 719 17.08 7.78 13.06
C LEU A 719 17.24 9.29 12.71
N TRP A 720 16.67 10.30 13.41
CA TRP A 720 16.91 11.76 13.14
C TRP A 720 18.21 12.37 13.76
N ASP A 721 18.28 13.62 14.24
CA ASP A 721 19.42 14.30 14.91
C ASP A 721 19.03 15.55 15.75
N ALA A 722 19.19 15.45 17.08
CA ALA A 722 19.21 16.50 18.13
C ALA A 722 17.94 17.37 18.45
N GLY A 723 17.08 16.96 19.41
CA GLY A 723 15.86 17.58 20.01
C GLY A 723 15.91 17.99 21.51
N GLN A 724 15.17 17.35 22.44
CA GLN A 724 15.14 17.68 23.89
C GLN A 724 15.03 16.51 24.92
N VAL A 725 14.47 15.33 24.57
CA VAL A 725 13.95 14.30 25.51
C VAL A 725 14.22 12.81 25.16
N ASN A 726 13.40 12.14 24.33
CA ASN A 726 13.50 10.69 23.97
C ASN A 726 12.20 10.25 23.22
N GLU A 727 12.19 9.16 22.41
CA GLU A 727 11.23 9.12 21.26
C GLU A 727 11.06 7.82 20.42
N GLY A 728 10.14 7.88 19.45
CA GLY A 728 10.15 7.19 18.15
C GLY A 728 8.94 7.60 17.28
N ALA A 729 9.09 7.72 15.95
CA ALA A 729 8.28 8.57 15.06
C ALA A 729 7.48 7.90 13.91
N ALA A 730 6.74 8.70 13.10
CA ALA A 730 5.72 8.27 12.11
C ALA A 730 5.14 9.43 11.24
N TRP A 731 5.03 9.38 9.90
CA TRP A 731 4.43 10.50 9.12
C TRP A 731 3.87 10.14 7.71
N ILE A 732 2.63 10.55 7.38
CA ILE A 732 1.68 9.72 6.57
C ILE A 732 0.61 10.39 5.63
N TYR A 733 -0.35 9.57 5.14
CA TYR A 733 -1.49 9.64 4.18
C TYR A 733 -2.67 8.78 4.79
N ARG A 734 -3.93 8.75 4.32
CA ARG A 734 -5.11 7.95 4.85
C ARG A 734 -6.35 8.17 3.98
N GLY A 735 -7.23 7.17 3.97
CA GLY A 735 -8.19 6.93 2.90
C GLY A 735 -9.15 8.07 2.56
N SER A 736 -9.13 8.52 1.29
CA SER A 736 -9.69 9.83 0.96
C SER A 736 -10.03 10.11 -0.53
N ALA A 737 -11.23 9.82 -1.01
CA ALA A 737 -11.94 10.25 -2.24
C ALA A 737 -11.26 10.65 -3.61
N ALA A 738 -9.94 10.55 -3.83
CA ALA A 738 -9.23 10.79 -5.12
C ALA A 738 -7.72 10.45 -5.04
N GLY A 739 -7.37 9.36 -4.38
CA GLY A 739 -5.98 9.17 -3.96
C GLY A 739 -5.58 10.05 -2.80
N LEU A 740 -4.46 10.74 -2.97
CA LEU A 740 -3.59 11.06 -1.85
C LEU A 740 -3.18 12.52 -1.78
N VAL A 741 -3.05 13.00 -0.54
CA VAL A 741 -2.07 14.02 -0.12
C VAL A 741 -1.60 13.57 1.27
N SER A 742 -1.20 14.43 2.21
CA SER A 742 -0.34 14.05 3.36
C SER A 742 -0.64 14.70 4.77
N THR A 743 -1.77 14.45 5.48
CA THR A 743 -2.26 15.09 6.80
C THR A 743 -2.57 14.22 8.09
N PRO A 744 -1.60 13.59 8.77
CA PRO A 744 -1.90 12.57 9.81
C PRO A 744 -2.45 12.98 11.23
N TYR A 745 -2.52 12.04 12.22
CA TYR A 745 -3.36 12.13 13.44
C TYR A 745 -3.02 11.34 14.76
N TRP A 746 -1.75 11.22 15.17
CA TRP A 746 -1.29 10.94 16.56
C TRP A 746 0.04 11.70 16.87
N TYR A 747 0.66 11.61 18.06
CA TYR A 747 1.98 12.16 18.51
C TYR A 747 2.21 11.67 19.96
N GLU A 748 2.55 10.37 20.13
CA GLU A 748 3.12 9.74 21.35
C GLU A 748 4.57 10.23 21.65
N GLN A 749 5.38 9.44 22.37
CA GLN A 749 6.87 9.38 22.30
C GLN A 749 7.34 7.95 22.67
N SER A 750 8.00 7.28 21.72
CA SER A 750 8.21 5.81 21.71
C SER A 750 9.60 5.33 22.20
N ASP A 751 10.18 5.98 23.21
CA ASP A 751 11.60 5.94 23.60
C ASP A 751 12.34 4.59 23.46
N GLN A 752 13.35 4.51 22.58
CA GLN A 752 14.69 3.98 22.96
C GLN A 752 15.80 4.45 21.99
N GLU A 753 16.06 5.73 21.95
CA GLU A 753 17.43 6.21 22.10
C GLU A 753 18.65 5.95 21.12
N ASN A 754 18.66 5.03 20.12
CA ASN A 754 19.18 5.13 18.70
C ASN A 754 19.18 3.81 17.82
N ALA A 755 18.37 3.74 16.75
CA ALA A 755 18.25 2.80 15.57
C ALA A 755 17.98 1.24 15.61
N GLN A 756 17.00 0.79 14.77
CA GLN A 756 16.71 -0.52 14.06
C GLN A 756 16.07 -1.81 14.73
N PHE A 757 14.76 -2.06 14.47
CA PHE A 757 13.86 -3.20 14.89
C PHE A 757 14.22 -4.70 14.67
N GLY A 758 14.23 -5.14 13.41
CA GLY A 758 13.42 -6.24 12.89
C GLY A 758 12.82 -5.78 11.55
N TYR A 759 12.79 -6.58 10.48
CA TYR A 759 12.91 -6.03 9.10
C TYR A 759 11.99 -6.68 8.00
N SER A 760 10.68 -6.89 8.25
CA SER A 760 9.62 -7.09 7.22
C SER A 760 8.31 -6.35 7.63
N VAL A 761 7.26 -6.19 6.80
CA VAL A 761 6.04 -5.41 7.20
C VAL A 761 4.69 -5.86 6.52
N GLY A 762 3.49 -5.35 6.93
CA GLY A 762 2.15 -5.97 6.62
C GLY A 762 0.81 -5.24 6.89
N ALA A 763 -0.20 -5.89 7.48
CA ALA A 763 -1.66 -5.71 7.28
C ALA A 763 -2.46 -6.60 8.27
N ALA A 764 -3.72 -6.38 8.65
CA ALA A 764 -4.80 -5.71 7.96
C ALA A 764 -6.15 -6.44 8.17
N GLY A 765 -6.89 -6.22 9.27
CA GLY A 765 -8.13 -6.97 9.59
C GLY A 765 -9.10 -6.30 10.58
N ASP A 766 -10.27 -6.92 10.76
CA ASP A 766 -11.44 -6.51 11.58
C ASP A 766 -12.27 -7.73 12.05
N VAL A 767 -12.86 -7.71 13.25
CA VAL A 767 -13.71 -8.82 13.75
C VAL A 767 -14.76 -8.46 14.83
N ASN A 768 -14.37 -7.93 15.99
CA ASN A 768 -14.99 -8.39 17.26
C ASN A 768 -16.39 -7.85 17.65
N GLY A 769 -17.07 -7.07 16.79
CA GLY A 769 -18.51 -6.72 16.87
C GLY A 769 -18.93 -5.73 17.98
N ASP A 770 -19.57 -4.58 17.72
CA ASP A 770 -20.36 -4.20 16.54
C ASP A 770 -19.55 -3.90 15.24
N GLY A 771 -18.21 -3.80 15.30
CA GLY A 771 -17.28 -3.58 14.16
C GLY A 771 -16.10 -2.69 14.56
N TYR A 772 -14.86 -3.00 14.18
CA TYR A 772 -13.62 -2.49 14.82
C TYR A 772 -12.38 -2.30 13.90
N GLY A 773 -11.21 -2.95 14.12
CA GLY A 773 -10.05 -2.91 13.18
C GLY A 773 -8.72 -2.28 13.64
N ASP A 774 -7.62 -2.62 12.95
CA ASP A 774 -6.22 -2.59 13.45
C ASP A 774 -5.21 -1.60 12.79
N VAL A 775 -4.01 -1.37 13.38
CA VAL A 775 -2.86 -0.75 12.69
C VAL A 775 -1.37 -1.16 13.01
N ILE A 776 -1.00 -2.05 13.97
CA ILE A 776 0.41 -2.60 14.01
C ILE A 776 1.62 -1.78 14.55
N VAL A 777 2.65 -1.38 13.78
CA VAL A 777 4.04 -0.93 14.17
C VAL A 777 5.15 -1.94 14.51
N GLY A 778 4.90 -3.18 14.96
CA GLY A 778 5.94 -4.26 14.91
C GLY A 778 6.84 -4.52 16.14
N THR A 779 6.43 -4.15 17.35
CA THR A 779 6.99 -4.45 18.71
C THR A 779 8.16 -3.52 19.08
N PRO A 780 9.29 -3.89 19.73
CA PRO A 780 9.62 -4.98 20.66
C PRO A 780 10.25 -4.58 22.04
N TYR A 781 10.84 -5.58 22.72
CA TYR A 781 12.12 -5.51 23.49
C TYR A 781 12.25 -4.54 24.70
N TYR A 782 11.17 -3.98 25.25
CA TYR A 782 11.19 -2.69 25.98
C TYR A 782 11.94 -2.59 27.35
N ALA A 783 11.75 -1.49 28.10
CA ALA A 783 12.36 -1.10 29.39
C ALA A 783 13.92 -1.10 29.49
N HIS A 784 14.55 0.08 29.69
CA HIS A 784 16.00 0.25 29.94
C HIS A 784 16.45 -0.18 31.36
N GLY A 785 17.81 -0.31 31.63
CA GLY A 785 19.70 -1.28 33.53
C GLY A 785 19.61 -1.93 34.97
N ALA A 786 19.59 -3.26 35.07
CA ALA A 786 19.42 -3.98 36.35
C ALA A 786 19.94 -5.43 36.39
N ALA A 787 20.06 -6.11 35.24
CA ALA A 787 19.80 -7.54 35.04
C ALA A 787 18.33 -7.96 35.30
N GLU A 788 17.82 -8.99 34.62
CA GLU A 788 16.53 -9.66 34.92
C GLU A 788 15.69 -10.02 33.65
N GLU A 789 15.00 -9.03 33.03
CA GLU A 789 13.62 -9.16 32.49
C GLU A 789 13.38 -9.24 30.93
N GLY A 790 12.13 -9.09 30.40
CA GLY A 790 11.75 -9.32 28.97
C GLY A 790 10.38 -8.85 28.42
N GLY A 791 10.15 -8.85 27.07
CA GLY A 791 9.12 -8.03 26.38
C GLY A 791 8.24 -8.53 25.20
N ALA A 792 7.02 -7.97 25.01
CA ALA A 792 6.04 -8.16 23.89
C ALA A 792 4.94 -7.02 23.87
N TRP A 793 4.12 -6.79 22.80
CA TRP A 793 3.26 -5.57 22.65
C TRP A 793 1.87 -5.60 21.85
N VAL A 794 1.74 -5.26 20.52
CA VAL A 794 0.50 -4.78 19.77
C VAL A 794 -0.11 -3.46 20.42
N TYR A 795 -1.27 -2.84 20.13
CA TYR A 795 -1.99 -1.87 21.01
C TYR A 795 -3.50 -1.85 20.67
N HIS A 796 -4.44 -2.23 21.53
CA HIS A 796 -5.75 -2.69 21.01
C HIS A 796 -6.75 -1.68 20.31
N GLY A 797 -6.50 -1.01 19.16
CA GLY A 797 -7.51 -0.79 18.06
C GLY A 797 -7.96 0.60 17.53
N SER A 798 -8.31 0.66 16.24
CA SER A 798 -9.43 1.43 15.61
C SER A 798 -9.34 2.95 15.33
N SER A 799 -10.45 3.55 14.84
CA SER A 799 -10.93 4.88 15.27
C SER A 799 -10.85 6.08 14.30
N SER A 800 -9.81 6.89 14.47
CA SER A 800 -9.57 8.26 13.92
C SER A 800 -8.10 8.76 14.14
N GLY A 801 -7.09 7.96 14.58
CA GLY A 801 -5.83 8.37 15.29
C GLY A 801 -5.09 7.27 16.12
N VAL A 802 -4.19 7.55 17.10
CA VAL A 802 -3.50 6.60 18.07
C VAL A 802 -3.28 7.24 19.48
N SER A 803 -2.52 6.61 20.40
CA SER A 803 -2.95 5.97 21.67
C SER A 803 -2.23 6.41 22.97
N THR A 804 -2.68 5.87 24.13
CA THR A 804 -1.98 5.86 25.43
C THR A 804 -2.50 4.82 26.47
N THR A 805 -3.23 3.75 26.11
CA THR A 805 -4.00 2.91 27.09
C THR A 805 -3.33 1.63 27.62
N SER A 806 -3.14 1.45 28.93
CA SER A 806 -2.68 0.17 29.55
C SER A 806 -3.08 0.03 31.03
N SER A 807 -2.93 -1.14 31.67
CA SER A 807 -3.39 -1.37 33.07
C SER A 807 -2.60 -2.45 33.86
N TRP A 808 -1.28 -2.31 33.96
CA TRP A 808 -0.32 -3.32 34.45
C TRP A 808 0.60 -2.80 35.60
N HIS A 809 1.66 -3.53 36.07
CA HIS A 809 2.52 -3.09 37.21
C HIS A 809 4.02 -3.60 37.45
N LYS A 810 4.74 -4.41 36.61
CA LYS A 810 6.17 -4.80 36.83
C LYS A 810 7.18 -5.29 35.70
N GLU A 811 6.81 -5.73 34.47
CA GLU A 811 7.46 -6.62 33.38
C GLU A 811 6.92 -8.03 32.74
N SER A 812 6.55 -9.34 33.10
CA SER A 812 6.06 -10.45 34.15
C SER A 812 6.88 -11.20 35.37
N ASP A 813 7.91 -12.12 35.33
CA ASP A 813 9.29 -12.18 36.04
C ASP A 813 10.54 -12.98 35.41
N GLN A 814 11.30 -12.52 34.38
CA GLN A 814 11.91 -13.28 33.22
C GLN A 814 13.24 -14.07 33.23
N ALA A 815 13.29 -15.23 32.53
CA ALA A 815 14.50 -15.98 32.07
C ALA A 815 14.57 -16.46 30.58
N GLY A 816 15.50 -15.88 29.79
CA GLY A 816 16.01 -16.43 28.51
C GLY A 816 15.21 -16.01 27.27
N ALA A 817 15.85 -15.90 26.09
CA ALA A 817 15.11 -15.63 24.85
C ALA A 817 15.89 -14.99 23.68
N ARG A 818 15.32 -13.91 23.11
CA ARG A 818 15.58 -13.31 21.76
C ARG A 818 14.30 -12.83 21.04
N PHE A 819 13.25 -13.66 21.07
CA PHE A 819 11.87 -13.43 20.60
C PHE A 819 11.57 -13.09 19.11
N GLY A 820 12.51 -12.74 18.22
CA GLY A 820 12.23 -12.77 16.77
C GLY A 820 12.87 -11.70 15.84
N TYR A 821 12.41 -11.63 14.58
CA TYR A 821 12.93 -10.82 13.44
C TYR A 821 11.91 -9.86 12.81
N SER A 822 10.63 -10.23 12.78
CA SER A 822 9.89 -10.32 11.51
C SER A 822 9.10 -9.10 11.06
N VAL A 823 7.78 -9.27 10.85
CA VAL A 823 6.92 -8.46 9.98
C VAL A 823 6.00 -9.31 9.09
N ALA A 824 5.10 -8.67 8.31
CA ALA A 824 3.81 -9.17 7.75
C ALA A 824 2.61 -8.85 8.75
N THR A 825 1.32 -9.25 8.89
CA THR A 825 0.13 -10.04 8.28
C THR A 825 -0.79 -12.90 8.69
N ALA A 826 -2.02 -13.57 8.55
CA ALA A 826 -3.52 -13.50 8.18
C ALA A 826 -4.04 -13.17 6.73
N GLY A 827 -5.31 -13.51 6.38
CA GLY A 827 -6.15 -14.63 6.86
C GLY A 827 -7.28 -14.45 7.92
N ASP A 828 -8.30 -15.32 7.85
CA ASP A 828 -9.12 -15.74 9.00
C ASP A 828 -8.90 -17.25 9.16
N VAL A 829 -8.16 -17.68 10.18
CA VAL A 829 -7.90 -19.12 10.32
C VAL A 829 -9.14 -19.86 10.81
N ASN A 830 -10.05 -19.24 11.58
CA ASN A 830 -11.08 -20.04 12.23
C ASN A 830 -12.53 -19.57 12.32
N ASN A 831 -12.94 -18.52 11.61
CA ASN A 831 -14.30 -18.02 11.34
C ASN A 831 -15.51 -18.43 12.23
N ASP A 832 -15.91 -17.53 13.14
CA ASP A 832 -17.26 -16.92 13.13
C ASP A 832 -17.08 -15.39 12.82
N GLY A 833 -15.99 -15.08 12.08
CA GLY A 833 -15.33 -13.78 11.87
C GLY A 833 -14.11 -13.54 12.77
N TYR A 834 -12.87 -13.73 12.28
CA TYR A 834 -11.59 -13.34 12.94
C TYR A 834 -10.54 -12.80 11.93
N ALA A 835 -9.52 -12.07 12.39
CA ALA A 835 -8.35 -11.61 11.61
C ALA A 835 -7.29 -11.00 12.57
N ASP A 836 -5.99 -11.31 12.43
CA ASP A 836 -5.06 -11.38 13.60
C ASP A 836 -3.54 -11.12 13.30
N VAL A 837 -2.59 -11.64 14.13
CA VAL A 837 -1.12 -11.31 14.20
C VAL A 837 -0.08 -12.54 14.33
N VAL A 838 1.24 -12.48 13.96
CA VAL A 838 2.23 -13.65 13.93
C VAL A 838 3.71 -13.24 14.34
N VAL A 839 4.82 -14.04 14.36
CA VAL A 839 6.32 -13.68 14.33
C VAL A 839 7.25 -14.79 13.75
N GLY A 840 8.51 -14.46 13.38
CA GLY A 840 9.60 -15.38 12.99
C GLY A 840 11.01 -14.99 13.54
N ALA A 841 12.11 -15.67 13.15
CA ALA A 841 13.00 -16.28 14.17
C ALA A 841 14.57 -16.23 13.99
N PRO A 842 15.27 -15.07 14.08
CA PRO A 842 16.58 -14.70 13.48
C PRO A 842 17.73 -15.70 13.32
N LEU A 843 17.91 -16.59 14.30
CA LEU A 843 18.96 -17.62 14.38
C LEU A 843 18.60 -18.63 15.48
N THR A 844 17.31 -18.95 15.61
CA THR A 844 16.77 -19.44 16.88
C THR A 844 17.10 -20.89 17.25
N ASP A 845 18.22 -21.13 17.91
CA ASP A 845 18.56 -22.48 18.41
C ASP A 845 17.52 -23.04 19.40
N HIS A 846 16.80 -24.14 19.06
CA HIS A 846 15.96 -24.85 20.03
C HIS A 846 15.61 -26.32 19.71
N GLY A 847 15.92 -27.21 20.66
CA GLY A 847 15.29 -28.54 20.80
C GLY A 847 16.04 -29.44 21.78
N GLN A 848 16.24 -30.72 21.46
CA GLN A 848 17.18 -31.59 22.19
C GLN A 848 18.04 -32.54 21.33
N VAL A 849 17.83 -32.67 20.02
CA VAL A 849 18.85 -33.24 19.11
C VAL A 849 19.40 -32.15 18.19
N ASP A 850 18.52 -31.36 17.57
CA ASP A 850 18.67 -29.92 17.29
C ASP A 850 17.26 -29.36 17.00
N GLU A 851 16.71 -29.52 15.78
CA GLU A 851 15.28 -29.39 15.37
C GLU A 851 14.65 -27.97 15.43
N GLY A 852 13.37 -27.77 15.03
CA GLY A 852 12.74 -26.44 15.13
C GLY A 852 11.47 -26.06 14.35
N VAL A 853 10.93 -24.84 14.61
CA VAL A 853 9.58 -24.40 14.18
C VAL A 853 9.34 -22.87 14.08
N ALA A 854 8.21 -22.44 13.49
CA ALA A 854 7.43 -21.23 13.84
C ALA A 854 5.96 -21.69 14.01
N TRP A 855 5.15 -21.19 14.96
CA TRP A 855 3.69 -21.45 15.00
C TRP A 855 2.81 -20.52 15.88
N ILE A 856 1.47 -20.47 15.69
CA ILE A 856 0.51 -19.36 15.96
C ILE A 856 -0.40 -19.55 17.23
N TYR A 857 -1.44 -18.75 17.53
CA TYR A 857 -1.80 -18.32 18.91
C TYR A 857 -2.98 -18.93 19.74
N HIS A 858 -3.99 -19.63 19.25
CA HIS A 858 -4.87 -20.46 20.10
C HIS A 858 -6.22 -19.82 20.59
N GLY A 859 -6.55 -18.56 20.30
CA GLY A 859 -7.88 -17.97 20.54
C GLY A 859 -8.32 -17.65 22.00
N SER A 860 -9.07 -16.57 22.21
CA SER A 860 -9.21 -15.97 23.55
C SER A 860 -10.36 -15.03 23.89
N ALA A 861 -10.96 -14.31 22.94
CA ALA A 861 -12.11 -13.40 23.13
C ALA A 861 -11.89 -12.24 24.12
N ALA A 862 -10.67 -11.72 24.27
CA ALA A 862 -10.39 -10.59 25.16
C ALA A 862 -9.02 -9.92 24.84
N GLY A 863 -8.69 -9.67 23.56
CA GLY A 863 -7.33 -9.83 23.08
C GLY A 863 -7.00 -11.28 23.37
N LEU A 864 -5.97 -11.53 24.21
CA LEU A 864 -5.40 -12.84 24.50
C LEU A 864 -4.87 -13.33 25.96
N GLY A 865 -3.98 -13.05 26.98
CA GLY A 865 -2.72 -12.38 27.49
C GLY A 865 -1.41 -13.19 27.88
N LEU A 866 -0.37 -13.26 27.00
CA LEU A 866 1.03 -13.78 26.98
C LEU A 866 1.56 -15.20 26.55
N VAL A 867 0.80 -16.27 26.25
CA VAL A 867 1.27 -17.70 26.34
C VAL A 867 1.28 -18.58 25.07
N PRO A 868 2.43 -19.10 24.51
CA PRO A 868 2.67 -20.29 23.64
C PRO A 868 1.98 -21.63 24.02
N SER A 869 2.64 -22.80 23.81
CA SER A 869 2.23 -24.08 24.41
C SER A 869 3.28 -25.20 24.38
N ARG A 870 3.82 -25.56 23.20
CA ARG A 870 4.43 -26.89 22.94
C ARG A 870 5.96 -26.87 22.76
N HIS A 871 6.61 -28.02 23.01
CA HIS A 871 8.08 -28.22 23.11
C HIS A 871 8.47 -29.71 22.84
N MET A 872 9.75 -30.09 22.97
CA MET A 872 10.37 -31.15 22.13
C MET A 872 10.98 -32.37 22.86
N GLU A 873 10.95 -33.54 22.20
CA GLU A 873 11.78 -34.75 22.43
C GLU A 873 11.81 -35.57 21.11
N SER A 874 12.97 -35.64 20.42
CA SER A 874 13.03 -35.90 18.96
C SER A 874 13.74 -37.19 18.46
N ASP A 875 14.81 -37.64 19.13
CA ASP A 875 15.73 -38.73 18.71
C ASP A 875 16.55 -38.48 17.42
N HIS A 876 16.05 -37.76 16.40
CA HIS A 876 16.76 -37.36 15.16
C HIS A 876 16.42 -35.92 14.75
N ALA A 877 17.39 -35.16 14.21
CA ALA A 877 17.25 -33.73 13.84
C ALA A 877 18.34 -33.22 12.86
N GLY A 878 18.43 -31.89 12.64
CA GLY A 878 19.29 -31.17 11.68
C GLY A 878 18.50 -30.55 10.52
N ALA A 879 18.56 -29.23 10.24
CA ALA A 879 18.07 -28.69 8.95
C ALA A 879 17.81 -27.14 8.76
N GLN A 880 16.83 -26.46 9.40
CA GLN A 880 16.40 -25.08 8.97
C GLN A 880 14.90 -24.67 9.14
N PHE A 881 14.44 -24.10 10.27
CA PHE A 881 13.02 -23.80 10.60
C PHE A 881 12.62 -22.35 11.05
N GLY A 882 12.51 -21.35 10.17
CA GLY A 882 12.24 -19.94 10.48
C GLY A 882 12.11 -18.84 9.37
N TYR A 883 12.14 -19.07 8.03
CA TYR A 883 11.96 -17.97 7.02
C TYR A 883 11.28 -18.31 5.66
N SER A 884 10.17 -17.64 5.32
CA SER A 884 10.03 -16.85 4.07
C SER A 884 8.86 -15.83 4.22
N VAL A 885 7.94 -15.76 3.25
CA VAL A 885 6.47 -15.57 3.35
C VAL A 885 5.81 -14.18 3.74
N ALA A 886 4.50 -13.94 3.41
CA ALA A 886 3.63 -12.82 3.88
C ALA A 886 2.04 -12.96 3.85
N THR A 887 1.31 -13.17 2.72
CA THR A 887 -0.19 -13.31 2.52
C THR A 887 -0.77 -14.75 2.60
N ALA A 888 -1.84 -15.14 1.85
CA ALA A 888 -2.28 -16.56 1.75
C ALA A 888 -3.71 -16.96 1.27
N GLY A 889 -4.76 -16.13 1.35
CA GLY A 889 -6.12 -16.52 0.90
C GLY A 889 -6.65 -17.84 1.51
N ASP A 890 -7.21 -18.74 0.70
CA ASP A 890 -7.80 -20.05 1.08
C ASP A 890 -7.36 -21.18 0.11
N VAL A 891 -6.52 -22.15 0.54
CA VAL A 891 -5.94 -23.24 -0.28
C VAL A 891 -6.97 -24.35 -0.57
N ASN A 892 -8.28 -24.18 -0.28
CA ASN A 892 -9.29 -25.17 -0.68
C ASN A 892 -10.80 -24.77 -0.77
N ALA A 893 -11.20 -23.56 -0.42
CA ALA A 893 -12.60 -23.12 -0.20
C ALA A 893 -13.35 -23.94 0.85
N ASP A 894 -12.71 -24.21 1.98
CA ASP A 894 -13.39 -24.56 3.22
C ASP A 894 -13.87 -23.30 3.94
N GLY A 895 -13.15 -22.17 3.77
CA GLY A 895 -13.45 -20.83 4.25
C GLY A 895 -12.30 -20.06 4.94
N PHE A 896 -11.01 -20.46 4.83
CA PHE A 896 -9.97 -20.17 5.86
C PHE A 896 -8.53 -19.77 5.38
N SER A 897 -7.36 -20.37 5.77
CA SER A 897 -5.96 -19.76 5.72
C SER A 897 -4.69 -20.71 5.90
N ASP A 898 -3.43 -20.25 6.10
CA ASP A 898 -2.19 -21.07 6.47
C ASP A 898 -1.11 -20.12 7.10
N VAL A 899 0.23 -20.34 7.15
CA VAL A 899 1.37 -19.41 7.47
C VAL A 899 2.71 -19.86 6.76
N VAL A 900 2.87 -19.82 5.42
CA VAL A 900 3.92 -20.55 4.58
C VAL A 900 5.42 -20.13 4.67
N VAL A 901 6.03 -20.04 5.86
CA VAL A 901 7.47 -19.67 6.16
C VAL A 901 8.69 -20.43 5.51
N GLY A 902 8.68 -20.76 4.20
CA GLY A 902 9.73 -21.24 3.21
C GLY A 902 11.17 -21.55 3.65
N ALA A 903 12.25 -21.09 2.94
CA ALA A 903 13.67 -21.07 3.45
C ALA A 903 14.85 -20.55 2.55
N PRO A 904 15.83 -19.79 3.10
CA PRO A 904 17.17 -19.54 2.50
C PRO A 904 18.45 -20.35 2.84
N TYR A 905 18.50 -21.26 3.83
CA TYR A 905 19.54 -22.31 4.03
C TYR A 905 18.92 -23.66 4.43
N TRP A 906 19.36 -24.75 3.83
CA TRP A 906 19.18 -26.11 4.29
C TRP A 906 19.93 -27.12 3.42
N GLU A 907 20.16 -28.32 3.96
CA GLU A 907 20.85 -29.46 3.35
C GLU A 907 19.94 -30.52 2.71
N ASP A 908 19.78 -30.44 1.39
CA ASP A 908 19.52 -31.61 0.53
C ASP A 908 20.70 -31.99 -0.39
N ASP A 909 20.61 -31.82 -1.71
CA ASP A 909 21.08 -32.93 -2.57
C ASP A 909 22.45 -32.79 -3.25
N ALA A 910 22.47 -32.68 -4.58
CA ALA A 910 23.67 -32.81 -5.37
C ALA A 910 24.74 -31.74 -5.06
N MET A 911 24.39 -30.68 -4.30
CA MET A 911 25.24 -30.26 -3.18
C MET A 911 24.47 -30.06 -1.87
N ASN A 912 23.37 -29.27 -1.82
CA ASN A 912 22.47 -29.11 -0.65
C ASN A 912 21.02 -28.51 -0.94
N GLU A 913 20.44 -28.50 -2.15
CA GLU A 913 19.84 -27.29 -2.83
C GLU A 913 18.32 -26.79 -2.81
N GLY A 914 17.57 -26.56 -1.70
CA GLY A 914 16.36 -25.64 -1.68
C GLY A 914 14.96 -26.11 -1.23
N ARG A 915 13.95 -25.19 -1.05
CA ARG A 915 12.45 -25.42 -0.81
C ARG A 915 11.45 -24.30 -0.37
N ALA A 916 10.16 -24.60 -0.60
CA ALA A 916 8.96 -24.33 0.24
C ALA A 916 8.01 -25.56 0.18
N TRP A 917 6.91 -25.53 0.93
CA TRP A 917 5.88 -26.57 1.15
C TRP A 917 4.59 -25.88 1.72
N LEU A 918 3.54 -26.59 2.19
CA LEU A 918 2.26 -26.03 2.74
C LEU A 918 1.41 -27.10 3.50
N TYR A 919 0.39 -26.78 4.31
CA TYR A 919 -0.08 -27.68 5.39
C TYR A 919 -1.35 -28.58 5.33
N LEU A 920 -2.60 -28.05 5.46
CA LEU A 920 -4.03 -28.56 5.53
C LEU A 920 -4.74 -28.77 6.90
N GLY A 921 -5.52 -27.78 7.42
CA GLY A 921 -6.15 -27.51 8.76
C GLY A 921 -7.20 -28.42 9.49
N SER A 922 -8.17 -27.84 10.24
CA SER A 922 -8.82 -28.49 11.43
C SER A 922 -9.35 -27.64 12.62
N ASP A 923 -10.62 -27.70 13.04
CA ASP A 923 -11.43 -26.94 14.04
C ASP A 923 -10.93 -26.66 15.48
N THR A 924 -9.68 -26.94 15.81
CA THR A 924 -8.95 -26.33 16.94
C THR A 924 -7.47 -26.11 16.59
N GLY A 925 -7.11 -26.04 15.30
CA GLY A 925 -5.82 -25.74 14.67
C GLY A 925 -5.21 -26.91 13.90
N LEU A 926 -4.03 -27.40 14.30
CA LEU A 926 -3.31 -28.39 13.48
C LEU A 926 -2.85 -29.71 14.11
N SER A 927 -2.89 -30.74 13.26
CA SER A 927 -2.01 -31.90 13.20
C SER A 927 -0.66 -31.51 12.56
N SER A 928 0.20 -32.45 12.23
CA SER A 928 1.63 -32.33 12.55
C SER A 928 2.64 -32.28 11.41
N SER A 929 2.25 -32.79 10.26
CA SER A 929 3.14 -33.52 9.37
C SER A 929 2.54 -33.96 8.02
N ALA A 930 3.33 -34.20 6.97
CA ALA A 930 2.89 -34.73 5.67
C ALA A 930 4.08 -35.17 4.78
N ALA A 931 3.87 -35.23 3.45
CA ALA A 931 4.89 -35.53 2.44
C ALA A 931 4.54 -34.88 1.06
N TRP A 932 5.24 -33.83 0.65
CA TRP A 932 5.10 -33.20 -0.69
C TRP A 932 6.41 -32.52 -1.17
N HIS A 933 6.36 -31.52 -2.06
CA HIS A 933 7.46 -30.91 -2.85
C HIS A 933 7.34 -29.34 -3.00
N ALA A 934 8.28 -28.53 -3.53
CA ALA A 934 9.37 -28.94 -4.44
C ALA A 934 10.57 -27.99 -4.73
N GLU A 935 11.55 -28.34 -5.62
CA GLU A 935 12.42 -29.57 -5.84
C GLU A 935 13.16 -29.67 -7.22
N SER A 936 13.82 -30.86 -7.45
CA SER A 936 14.62 -31.52 -8.54
C SER A 936 16.19 -31.61 -8.56
N ASN A 937 16.99 -31.11 -7.58
CA ASN A 937 18.47 -31.13 -7.32
C ASN A 937 19.63 -30.12 -7.84
N THR A 938 19.60 -28.81 -8.29
CA THR A 938 20.69 -27.99 -9.02
C THR A 938 21.77 -27.17 -8.28
N SER A 939 22.93 -27.01 -8.94
CA SER A 939 23.97 -25.93 -8.96
C SER A 939 23.48 -24.48 -9.00
N GLY A 940 22.41 -24.18 -8.29
CA GLY A 940 21.69 -22.93 -8.35
C GLY A 940 20.16 -23.07 -8.35
N ALA A 941 19.66 -24.21 -7.90
CA ALA A 941 18.25 -24.56 -7.80
C ALA A 941 17.37 -23.53 -7.11
N ARG A 942 17.80 -23.14 -5.92
CA ARG A 942 17.57 -21.82 -5.40
C ARG A 942 16.25 -21.65 -4.57
N LEU A 943 15.41 -22.66 -4.39
CA LEU A 943 13.96 -22.41 -4.22
C LEU A 943 13.57 -21.85 -2.83
N GLY A 944 13.15 -20.58 -2.69
CA GLY A 944 12.73 -19.97 -1.40
C GLY A 944 12.42 -18.46 -1.41
N HIS A 945 12.70 -17.81 -2.54
CA HIS A 945 12.78 -16.37 -2.74
C HIS A 945 11.58 -15.80 -3.53
N ALA A 946 10.35 -16.33 -3.35
CA ALA A 946 9.17 -15.81 -4.04
C ALA A 946 7.93 -16.71 -4.23
N VAL A 947 6.73 -16.33 -3.73
CA VAL A 947 5.40 -16.82 -4.17
C VAL A 947 4.27 -15.77 -3.98
N ALA A 948 3.18 -15.76 -4.77
CA ALA A 948 2.15 -14.69 -4.87
C ALA A 948 0.71 -15.08 -5.38
N SER A 949 -0.19 -14.12 -5.56
CA SER A 949 -1.67 -14.25 -5.57
C SER A 949 -2.31 -13.67 -6.85
N ALA A 950 -3.64 -13.47 -6.86
CA ALA A 950 -4.49 -12.88 -7.89
C ALA A 950 -5.96 -12.63 -7.42
N GLY A 951 -6.91 -12.78 -8.35
CA GLY A 951 -8.37 -12.79 -8.21
C GLY A 951 -9.03 -13.49 -9.43
N ASP A 952 -9.76 -14.58 -9.18
CA ASP A 952 -10.77 -15.25 -10.01
C ASP A 952 -10.27 -16.22 -11.13
N VAL A 953 -9.02 -16.65 -11.13
CA VAL A 953 -8.25 -17.23 -12.27
C VAL A 953 -8.60 -18.69 -12.71
N ASN A 954 -9.80 -19.20 -12.43
CA ASN A 954 -10.53 -20.21 -13.22
C ASN A 954 -12.05 -19.95 -13.21
N GLY A 955 -12.52 -19.14 -12.26
CA GLY A 955 -13.76 -18.40 -12.37
C GLY A 955 -14.87 -18.77 -11.37
N ASP A 956 -14.69 -19.83 -10.56
CA ASP A 956 -15.60 -20.23 -9.46
C ASP A 956 -14.88 -20.23 -8.06
N GLY A 957 -13.69 -19.60 -7.94
CA GLY A 957 -12.92 -19.25 -6.72
C GLY A 957 -11.89 -20.26 -6.14
N TYR A 958 -10.75 -20.57 -6.80
CA TYR A 958 -9.51 -21.30 -6.34
C TYR A 958 -8.35 -20.26 -6.38
N SER A 959 -7.19 -20.43 -5.72
CA SER A 959 -5.93 -19.69 -6.07
C SER A 959 -4.84 -20.62 -6.66
N ASP A 960 -3.52 -20.56 -6.40
CA ASP A 960 -2.53 -19.45 -6.27
C ASP A 960 -1.96 -19.22 -4.85
N VAL A 961 -0.83 -18.52 -4.68
CA VAL A 961 0.34 -19.26 -4.15
C VAL A 961 1.46 -19.39 -5.20
N VAL A 962 2.14 -18.32 -5.62
CA VAL A 962 2.83 -18.26 -6.94
C VAL A 962 4.37 -17.97 -7.04
N VAL A 963 4.87 -16.89 -7.67
CA VAL A 963 6.27 -16.61 -8.15
C VAL A 963 7.22 -15.54 -7.59
N GLY A 964 8.49 -15.85 -7.20
CA GLY A 964 9.76 -15.06 -7.36
C GLY A 964 11.11 -15.84 -7.22
N ALA A 965 12.19 -15.53 -7.96
CA ALA A 965 13.37 -16.42 -8.15
C ALA A 965 14.77 -15.98 -8.69
N PRO A 966 15.79 -15.71 -7.86
CA PRO A 966 16.87 -14.90 -8.40
C PRO A 966 17.65 -15.19 -9.74
N TYR A 967 17.98 -16.43 -10.18
CA TYR A 967 18.08 -16.94 -11.57
C TYR A 967 18.41 -18.45 -11.72
N TRP A 968 18.17 -19.08 -12.89
CA TRP A 968 18.47 -20.52 -13.19
C TRP A 968 18.79 -20.79 -14.68
N ALA A 969 19.34 -21.96 -15.09
CA ALA A 969 19.62 -22.33 -16.51
C ALA A 969 19.48 -23.85 -16.85
N ASP A 970 19.92 -24.27 -18.05
CA ASP A 970 20.63 -25.55 -18.30
C ASP A 970 22.14 -25.27 -18.44
N GLY A 971 22.50 -24.16 -19.09
CA GLY A 971 23.88 -23.67 -19.14
C GLY A 971 24.81 -24.39 -20.12
N THR A 972 24.31 -25.36 -20.89
CA THR A 972 24.83 -25.61 -22.25
C THR A 972 24.25 -24.58 -23.23
N ALA A 973 23.09 -23.97 -22.90
CA ALA A 973 22.80 -22.57 -23.18
C ALA A 973 23.14 -21.67 -21.97
N THR A 974 22.20 -20.92 -21.38
CA THR A 974 22.45 -19.68 -20.61
C THR A 974 21.16 -19.19 -19.90
N GLY A 975 21.12 -18.87 -18.58
CA GLY A 975 19.85 -18.63 -17.84
C GLY A 975 19.72 -17.54 -16.72
N GLU A 976 18.50 -16.98 -16.53
CA GLU A 976 18.11 -15.71 -15.83
C GLU A 976 16.92 -15.85 -14.81
N GLY A 977 16.28 -14.74 -14.36
CA GLY A 977 15.08 -14.77 -13.50
C GLY A 977 13.75 -14.74 -14.30
N ARG A 978 12.73 -15.60 -14.04
CA ARG A 978 11.51 -15.67 -14.93
C ARG A 978 10.08 -15.71 -14.35
N VAL A 979 9.80 -16.41 -13.24
CA VAL A 979 8.46 -16.53 -12.58
C VAL A 979 7.44 -17.44 -13.30
N TRP A 980 7.58 -18.78 -13.17
CA TRP A 980 6.59 -19.78 -13.65
C TRP A 980 5.30 -19.81 -12.78
N VAL A 981 4.21 -19.13 -13.14
CA VAL A 981 2.96 -19.06 -12.34
C VAL A 981 2.12 -20.37 -12.30
N PHE A 982 1.22 -20.57 -11.32
CA PHE A 982 0.96 -21.85 -10.60
C PHE A 982 -0.52 -22.32 -10.44
N HIS A 983 -1.52 -21.72 -11.07
CA HIS A 983 -2.86 -22.25 -11.43
C HIS A 983 -3.44 -23.49 -10.70
N GLY A 984 -3.90 -23.37 -9.45
CA GLY A 984 -4.31 -24.46 -8.54
C GLY A 984 -5.45 -25.46 -8.88
N SER A 985 -6.15 -25.96 -7.83
CA SER A 985 -7.38 -26.80 -7.80
C SER A 985 -7.40 -27.92 -6.72
N ALA A 986 -8.53 -28.62 -6.58
CA ALA A 986 -8.52 -30.07 -6.32
C ALA A 986 -8.54 -30.57 -4.85
N SER A 987 -7.36 -30.73 -4.22
CA SER A 987 -7.16 -31.47 -2.94
C SER A 987 -5.70 -31.36 -2.39
N GLY A 988 -5.21 -30.18 -2.03
CA GLY A 988 -3.76 -29.96 -1.83
C GLY A 988 -3.05 -29.97 -3.17
N LEU A 989 -1.80 -30.44 -3.23
CA LEU A 989 -0.96 -30.22 -4.40
C LEU A 989 -1.08 -31.25 -5.54
N SER A 990 -1.01 -30.70 -6.76
CA SER A 990 -1.15 -31.29 -8.08
C SER A 990 0.10 -32.05 -8.51
N ALA A 991 1.03 -31.37 -9.19
CA ALA A 991 2.24 -31.97 -9.76
C ALA A 991 3.24 -30.98 -10.39
N THR A 992 2.82 -30.01 -11.22
CA THR A 992 3.64 -29.43 -12.34
C THR A 992 3.14 -28.03 -12.80
N HIS A 993 3.45 -27.39 -13.97
CA HIS A 993 4.06 -27.80 -15.27
C HIS A 993 3.57 -27.06 -16.56
N ALA A 994 3.95 -25.80 -16.85
CA ALA A 994 3.54 -25.06 -18.07
C ALA A 994 4.65 -24.29 -18.89
N TRP A 995 4.95 -23.02 -18.62
CA TRP A 995 5.72 -22.09 -19.51
C TRP A 995 6.79 -21.26 -18.74
N THR A 996 7.75 -20.61 -19.44
CA THR A 996 8.67 -19.62 -18.81
C THR A 996 9.48 -18.69 -19.74
N ARG A 997 9.51 -17.35 -19.57
CA ARG A 997 10.38 -16.33 -20.26
C ARG A 997 10.45 -15.02 -19.36
N GLU A 998 11.43 -14.09 -19.31
CA GLU A 998 12.81 -13.96 -19.86
C GLU A 998 13.81 -12.94 -19.18
N SER A 999 13.57 -12.27 -18.03
CA SER A 999 14.30 -11.01 -17.65
C SER A 999 14.37 -10.02 -18.80
N GLY A 1000 15.46 -9.98 -19.58
CA GLY A 1000 15.34 -9.48 -20.94
C GLY A 1000 16.55 -8.95 -21.68
N GLN A 1001 16.24 -8.57 -22.93
CA GLN A 1001 17.13 -8.04 -23.97
C GLN A 1001 18.27 -8.99 -24.38
N SER A 1002 19.44 -8.79 -23.78
CA SER A 1002 20.76 -9.34 -24.09
C SER A 1002 21.70 -8.57 -23.17
N ASP A 1003 22.05 -9.16 -22.04
CA ASP A 1003 22.69 -8.49 -20.91
C ASP A 1003 22.07 -8.98 -19.57
N ALA A 1004 20.73 -9.16 -19.49
CA ALA A 1004 20.05 -9.92 -18.42
C ALA A 1004 19.34 -9.04 -17.37
N TYR A 1005 19.30 -9.51 -16.11
CA TYR A 1005 18.85 -8.72 -14.96
C TYR A 1005 17.62 -9.36 -14.22
N TYR A 1006 16.78 -8.57 -13.49
CA TYR A 1006 15.36 -8.82 -13.07
C TYR A 1006 15.11 -9.30 -11.60
N GLY A 1007 13.91 -9.04 -10.99
CA GLY A 1007 13.06 -9.80 -10.00
C GLY A 1007 12.92 -9.85 -8.43
N TYR A 1008 13.73 -9.38 -7.48
CA TYR A 1008 13.38 -9.24 -6.04
C TYR A 1008 11.91 -8.78 -5.64
N ALA A 1009 10.88 -9.68 -5.59
CA ALA A 1009 9.64 -9.71 -4.71
C ALA A 1009 8.19 -9.24 -5.16
N VAL A 1010 7.07 -9.74 -4.53
CA VAL A 1010 5.77 -10.24 -5.20
C VAL A 1010 4.38 -10.06 -4.44
N GLY A 1011 3.18 -10.30 -5.04
CA GLY A 1011 1.80 -10.43 -4.41
C GLY A 1011 0.44 -10.61 -5.22
N THR A 1012 -0.71 -9.92 -4.94
CA THR A 1012 -2.02 -9.74 -5.71
C THR A 1012 -2.58 -8.32 -5.64
N ALA A 1013 -3.41 -7.79 -6.58
CA ALA A 1013 -4.16 -6.54 -6.34
C ALA A 1013 -5.52 -6.73 -5.63
N GLY A 1014 -6.16 -7.87 -5.79
CA GLY A 1014 -7.62 -7.91 -5.76
C GLY A 1014 -8.25 -7.25 -7.00
N ASP A 1015 -9.47 -7.68 -7.36
CA ASP A 1015 -10.09 -7.48 -8.70
C ASP A 1015 -9.96 -6.04 -9.23
N VAL A 1016 -9.11 -5.77 -10.24
CA VAL A 1016 -9.08 -4.48 -10.96
C VAL A 1016 -9.57 -4.50 -12.41
N ASN A 1017 -10.84 -4.92 -12.57
CA ASN A 1017 -11.90 -4.03 -13.08
C ASN A 1017 -13.30 -4.33 -12.51
N GLY A 1018 -13.38 -5.07 -11.40
CA GLY A 1018 -14.61 -5.61 -10.84
C GLY A 1018 -15.37 -6.51 -11.82
N ASP A 1019 -14.61 -7.02 -12.76
CA ASP A 1019 -14.86 -7.87 -13.94
C ASP A 1019 -13.45 -8.31 -14.42
N GLY A 1020 -12.39 -8.20 -13.59
CA GLY A 1020 -10.94 -8.47 -13.77
C GLY A 1020 -10.22 -8.06 -15.07
N TYR A 1021 -10.43 -8.74 -16.20
CA TYR A 1021 -9.37 -9.12 -17.19
C TYR A 1021 -8.04 -9.32 -16.46
N ALA A 1022 -7.20 -8.29 -16.27
CA ALA A 1022 -6.07 -8.19 -15.33
C ALA A 1022 -4.72 -7.67 -15.91
N ASP A 1023 -3.55 -7.83 -15.24
CA ASP A 1023 -2.38 -6.93 -15.41
C ASP A 1023 -1.27 -7.09 -14.31
N LEU A 1024 -0.41 -8.10 -14.44
CA LEU A 1024 0.66 -8.58 -13.53
C LEU A 1024 1.80 -7.60 -13.12
N LEU A 1025 1.55 -6.45 -12.49
CA LEU A 1025 2.54 -5.50 -11.89
C LEU A 1025 4.08 -5.59 -12.24
N ILE A 1026 4.83 -6.57 -11.71
CA ILE A 1026 6.29 -6.77 -11.95
C ILE A 1026 7.20 -5.86 -11.05
N GLY A 1027 8.51 -6.12 -10.90
CA GLY A 1027 9.57 -5.20 -10.38
C GLY A 1027 10.89 -5.35 -11.19
N ALA A 1028 12.03 -4.68 -10.83
CA ALA A 1028 13.45 -5.03 -11.04
C ALA A 1028 14.62 -4.01 -11.14
N PRO A 1029 15.48 -3.76 -10.10
CA PRO A 1029 16.78 -3.03 -10.06
C PRO A 1029 17.82 -3.14 -11.17
N SER A 1030 17.49 -3.93 -12.16
CA SER A 1030 18.26 -4.27 -13.32
C SER A 1030 17.71 -3.81 -14.65
N MET A 1031 16.40 -3.98 -14.83
CA MET A 1031 16.00 -4.66 -16.06
C MET A 1031 15.68 -3.65 -17.17
N THR A 1032 15.69 -2.36 -16.89
CA THR A 1032 16.50 -1.50 -17.75
C THR A 1032 15.71 -0.72 -18.81
N PRO A 1033 15.28 0.56 -18.65
CA PRO A 1033 14.79 1.51 -19.63
C PRO A 1033 14.27 1.20 -21.00
N SER A 1034 13.69 2.29 -21.46
CA SER A 1034 14.06 2.76 -22.77
C SER A 1034 14.09 4.30 -22.83
N GLY A 1035 14.86 4.97 -21.95
CA GLY A 1035 14.89 6.43 -21.86
C GLY A 1035 15.42 7.06 -20.55
N GLY A 1036 15.66 6.27 -19.50
CA GLY A 1036 16.14 6.76 -18.20
C GLY A 1036 17.65 6.90 -18.25
N ALA A 1037 18.13 8.01 -18.82
CA ALA A 1037 19.48 8.12 -19.37
C ALA A 1037 20.22 9.40 -18.91
N PRO A 1038 21.24 9.32 -18.02
CA PRO A 1038 21.75 8.12 -17.38
C PRO A 1038 20.82 7.56 -16.31
N SER A 1039 20.76 6.23 -16.23
CA SER A 1039 20.22 5.39 -15.15
C SER A 1039 18.75 5.59 -14.71
N ALA A 1040 18.15 4.57 -14.07
CA ALA A 1040 16.70 4.38 -14.08
C ALA A 1040 15.96 3.31 -13.21
N GLY A 1041 14.74 2.99 -13.70
CA GLY A 1041 13.61 2.19 -13.21
C GLY A 1041 12.64 1.84 -14.39
N LEU A 1042 11.37 1.31 -14.31
CA LEU A 1042 10.57 0.88 -15.51
C LEU A 1042 9.20 0.14 -15.33
N VAL A 1043 8.37 -0.07 -16.39
CA VAL A 1043 7.15 -0.97 -16.49
C VAL A 1043 7.09 -1.95 -17.73
N ARG A 1044 6.08 -2.86 -17.89
CA ARG A 1044 5.73 -3.59 -19.16
C ARG A 1044 4.23 -4.10 -19.27
N LEU A 1045 3.21 -3.30 -19.60
CA LEU A 1045 1.76 -3.66 -19.41
C LEU A 1045 1.08 -4.58 -20.47
N TYR A 1046 0.37 -5.68 -20.10
CA TYR A 1046 -0.60 -6.39 -20.97
C TYR A 1046 -1.56 -7.48 -20.36
N LEU A 1047 -2.84 -7.14 -20.15
CA LEU A 1047 -4.12 -7.77 -20.59
C LEU A 1047 -4.68 -9.12 -20.02
N GLY A 1048 -4.95 -9.27 -18.72
CA GLY A 1048 -5.58 -10.46 -18.07
C GLY A 1048 -6.87 -11.03 -18.69
N SER A 1049 -7.40 -12.21 -18.29
CA SER A 1049 -8.53 -12.82 -19.06
C SER A 1049 -9.35 -14.03 -18.54
N ALA A 1050 -9.38 -15.13 -19.29
CA ALA A 1050 -9.91 -16.45 -18.95
C ALA A 1050 -8.99 -17.59 -19.47
N ALA A 1051 -7.66 -17.44 -19.30
CA ALA A 1051 -6.61 -18.28 -19.90
C ALA A 1051 -5.16 -18.16 -19.31
N GLY A 1052 -4.94 -17.42 -18.22
CA GLY A 1052 -3.66 -17.27 -17.51
C GLY A 1052 -2.62 -16.38 -18.21
N LEU A 1053 -1.45 -16.22 -17.59
CA LEU A 1053 -0.14 -16.07 -18.25
C LEU A 1053 -0.06 -15.29 -19.57
N GLY A 1054 -0.04 -13.96 -19.54
CA GLY A 1054 -0.27 -13.17 -20.76
C GLY A 1054 0.82 -12.54 -21.59
N SER A 1055 0.38 -11.76 -22.60
CA SER A 1055 1.15 -11.26 -23.76
C SER A 1055 0.50 -10.11 -24.59
N THR A 1056 1.09 -8.89 -24.67
CA THR A 1056 0.86 -7.81 -25.68
C THR A 1056 1.95 -6.69 -25.56
N TYR A 1057 1.76 -5.43 -26.00
CA TYR A 1057 2.81 -4.42 -26.25
C TYR A 1057 2.27 -2.95 -26.40
N ALA A 1058 2.84 -1.96 -25.68
CA ALA A 1058 2.64 -0.52 -25.91
C ALA A 1058 3.90 0.38 -25.64
N TRP A 1059 4.02 1.12 -24.51
CA TRP A 1059 5.03 2.20 -24.34
C TRP A 1059 5.88 2.24 -23.03
N THR A 1060 5.58 3.05 -21.99
CA THR A 1060 6.47 3.52 -20.86
C THR A 1060 5.94 3.30 -19.39
N GLY A 1061 6.67 3.48 -18.25
CA GLY A 1061 6.07 3.59 -16.87
C GLY A 1061 6.99 3.51 -15.59
N GLN A 1062 7.00 4.48 -14.66
CA GLN A 1062 8.32 5.04 -14.20
C GLN A 1062 8.57 5.48 -12.73
N GLY A 1063 9.64 6.26 -12.53
CA GLY A 1063 9.94 7.09 -11.37
C GLY A 1063 11.22 7.93 -11.56
N GLY A 1064 11.98 8.25 -10.50
CA GLY A 1064 13.34 8.80 -10.60
C GLY A 1064 13.61 10.22 -10.02
N GLY A 1065 14.40 11.06 -10.70
CA GLY A 1065 14.89 12.35 -10.16
C GLY A 1065 16.26 12.81 -10.68
N ALA A 1066 17.20 13.15 -9.78
CA ALA A 1066 18.58 13.50 -10.13
C ALA A 1066 19.58 12.33 -9.98
N LEU A 1067 19.88 11.86 -8.75
CA LEU A 1067 20.91 10.84 -8.48
C LEU A 1067 20.35 9.41 -8.46
N SER A 1068 19.78 8.99 -7.32
CA SER A 1068 18.93 7.81 -7.01
C SER A 1068 19.48 6.36 -6.97
N TRP A 1069 18.76 5.38 -7.52
CA TRP A 1069 18.39 4.04 -6.97
C TRP A 1069 16.91 4.09 -6.50
N PHE A 1070 16.17 2.97 -6.51
CA PHE A 1070 14.69 2.87 -6.67
C PHE A 1070 14.05 1.51 -6.11
N GLY A 1071 12.84 1.48 -5.56
CA GLY A 1071 11.86 0.37 -5.69
C GLY A 1071 11.71 -0.83 -4.71
N ILE A 1072 12.51 -1.00 -3.65
CA ILE A 1072 12.30 -1.75 -2.36
C ILE A 1072 11.07 -2.62 -2.02
N SER A 1073 9.83 -2.49 -2.55
CA SER A 1073 8.56 -2.47 -1.78
C SER A 1073 7.15 -2.53 -2.50
N ALA A 1074 6.43 -3.63 -2.89
CA ALA A 1074 5.12 -3.65 -3.66
C ALA A 1074 3.77 -3.75 -2.89
N GLY A 1075 2.61 -4.09 -3.49
CA GLY A 1075 1.22 -3.88 -2.97
C GLY A 1075 0.08 -3.79 -4.00
N THR A 1076 -1.24 -3.54 -3.70
CA THR A 1076 -2.15 -4.16 -2.65
C THR A 1076 -2.94 -3.37 -1.53
N ALA A 1077 -4.26 -3.05 -1.54
CA ALA A 1077 -5.19 -3.22 -0.37
C ALA A 1077 -6.74 -3.23 -0.46
N GLY A 1078 -7.39 -2.40 -1.26
CA GLY A 1078 -8.58 -1.62 -0.87
C GLY A 1078 -8.22 -0.16 -0.54
N ASP A 1079 -9.19 0.78 -0.59
CA ASP A 1079 -9.47 1.44 -1.87
C ASP A 1079 -9.50 2.99 -1.99
N VAL A 1080 -9.42 3.81 -0.93
CA VAL A 1080 -9.60 5.29 -0.93
C VAL A 1080 -10.95 5.92 -1.37
N ASN A 1081 -11.95 5.31 -2.03
CA ASN A 1081 -13.26 5.98 -2.24
C ASN A 1081 -14.54 5.09 -2.12
N GLY A 1082 -14.46 3.89 -1.53
CA GLY A 1082 -15.57 3.16 -0.90
C GLY A 1082 -16.47 2.36 -1.82
N ASP A 1083 -15.93 1.68 -2.83
CA ASP A 1083 -16.75 0.80 -3.67
C ASP A 1083 -16.04 -0.38 -4.39
N GLY A 1084 -14.73 -0.42 -4.70
CA GLY A 1084 -13.71 0.63 -4.64
C GLY A 1084 -12.50 0.41 -5.58
N TYR A 1085 -12.20 1.35 -6.51
CA TYR A 1085 -11.04 1.38 -7.45
C TYR A 1085 -10.28 2.69 -7.37
N ALA A 1086 -8.98 2.82 -7.18
CA ALA A 1086 -7.86 1.90 -6.98
C ALA A 1086 -6.56 2.77 -7.01
N ASP A 1087 -5.34 2.34 -6.61
CA ASP A 1087 -4.02 3.02 -6.79
C ASP A 1087 -2.90 2.46 -5.85
N LEU A 1088 -1.96 3.28 -5.33
CA LEU A 1088 -0.53 2.93 -5.25
C LEU A 1088 0.30 3.63 -4.15
N VAL A 1089 1.54 3.12 -3.99
CA VAL A 1089 2.78 3.93 -3.99
C VAL A 1089 3.85 3.44 -5.05
N ILE A 1090 5.21 3.31 -5.00
CA ILE A 1090 6.20 2.77 -6.08
C ILE A 1090 7.70 3.09 -5.73
N GLY A 1091 8.68 3.65 -6.49
CA GLY A 1091 10.08 3.94 -5.99
C GLY A 1091 11.10 5.01 -6.56
N ALA A 1092 12.29 5.24 -5.92
CA ALA A 1092 13.13 6.50 -6.07
C ALA A 1092 14.28 6.88 -5.03
N LYS A 1093 14.90 6.00 -4.21
CA LYS A 1093 15.69 6.33 -2.97
C LYS A 1093 17.16 6.83 -2.91
N ASP A 1094 17.75 7.52 -3.87
CA ASP A 1094 18.90 8.44 -3.58
C ASP A 1094 18.74 9.83 -4.23
N ASP A 1095 17.51 10.36 -4.19
CA ASP A 1095 17.10 11.70 -4.67
C ASP A 1095 18.06 12.87 -4.34
N ASP A 1096 18.95 13.29 -5.25
CA ASP A 1096 19.64 14.59 -5.33
C ASP A 1096 18.86 15.84 -4.83
N THR A 1097 17.63 16.03 -5.32
CA THR A 1097 17.02 17.36 -5.55
C THR A 1097 16.65 18.29 -4.35
N VAL A 1098 16.89 17.94 -3.08
CA VAL A 1098 16.59 18.78 -1.88
C VAL A 1098 17.70 18.64 -0.82
N LEU A 1099 17.58 17.80 0.23
CA LEU A 1099 18.75 17.32 0.98
C LEU A 1099 19.44 16.21 0.19
N GLN A 1100 20.77 16.19 0.27
CA GLN A 1100 21.57 15.35 -0.63
C GLN A 1100 21.12 13.94 -0.33
N ASN A 1101 20.41 13.30 -1.27
CA ASN A 1101 19.76 12.01 -1.08
C ASN A 1101 18.93 11.90 0.24
N GLU A 1102 17.66 12.38 0.25
CA GLU A 1102 16.61 12.19 1.31
C GLU A 1102 15.28 11.44 0.95
N GLY A 1103 14.70 11.61 -0.26
CA GLY A 1103 13.35 11.13 -0.62
C GLY A 1103 12.99 11.14 -2.13
N LYS A 1104 11.72 10.80 -2.47
CA LYS A 1104 11.08 10.80 -3.84
C LYS A 1104 9.67 10.10 -3.82
N VAL A 1105 8.66 10.37 -4.72
CA VAL A 1105 7.38 9.57 -5.02
C VAL A 1105 6.42 10.04 -6.20
N VAL A 1106 6.79 10.20 -7.47
CA VAL A 1106 5.83 10.67 -8.55
C VAL A 1106 4.52 9.82 -8.72
N CYS A 1107 3.42 10.30 -9.34
CA CYS A 1107 2.27 9.49 -9.85
C CYS A 1107 2.03 9.59 -11.38
N TYR A 1108 1.19 8.70 -11.93
CA TYR A 1108 0.70 8.68 -13.33
C TYR A 1108 -0.84 8.50 -13.47
N TYR A 1109 -1.39 7.80 -12.47
CA TYR A 1109 -4.27 6.85 -11.11
C TYR A 1109 -5.07 5.50 -11.48
N GLY A 1110 -5.45 4.67 -10.46
CA GLY A 1110 -6.09 3.32 -10.52
C GLY A 1110 -7.37 3.08 -11.35
N ASN A 1111 -8.10 4.16 -11.58
CA ASN A 1111 -8.99 4.33 -12.73
C ASN A 1111 -9.01 5.80 -13.20
N GLY A 1112 -7.83 6.43 -13.16
CA GLY A 1112 -7.58 7.81 -13.56
C GLY A 1112 -8.34 8.85 -12.75
N ARG A 1113 -8.51 8.66 -11.42
CA ARG A 1113 -9.28 9.52 -10.47
C ARG A 1113 -10.75 9.74 -10.76
N SER A 1114 -11.27 9.40 -11.94
CA SER A 1114 -12.56 9.93 -12.39
C SER A 1114 -13.76 9.04 -12.05
N GLY A 1115 -13.63 8.30 -10.94
CA GLY A 1115 -14.68 7.54 -10.23
C GLY A 1115 -15.80 8.43 -9.67
N ALA A 1116 -16.54 9.06 -10.58
CA ALA A 1116 -17.78 9.74 -10.25
C ALA A 1116 -18.87 8.70 -9.97
N ALA A 1117 -18.94 8.26 -8.71
CA ALA A 1117 -19.86 7.26 -8.16
C ALA A 1117 -21.16 7.12 -8.96
N LEU A 1118 -21.45 5.91 -9.44
CA LEU A 1118 -22.61 5.60 -10.29
C LEU A 1118 -23.92 5.97 -9.58
N ALA A 1119 -24.41 7.19 -9.83
CA ALA A 1119 -25.58 7.80 -9.19
C ALA A 1119 -26.91 7.17 -9.66
N LEU A 1120 -27.07 5.90 -9.35
CA LEU A 1120 -27.99 4.94 -9.94
C LEU A 1120 -29.37 5.00 -9.28
N ARG A 1121 -30.42 5.08 -10.09
CA ARG A 1121 -31.81 5.18 -9.65
C ARG A 1121 -32.73 4.38 -10.56
N GLN A 1122 -33.42 3.39 -9.99
CA GLN A 1122 -34.57 2.79 -10.64
C GLN A 1122 -35.81 3.70 -10.54
N LEU A 1123 -36.49 3.91 -11.67
CA LEU A 1123 -37.63 4.81 -11.83
C LEU A 1123 -38.78 4.10 -12.58
N ASN A 1124 -40.03 4.48 -12.29
CA ASN A 1124 -41.18 4.08 -13.11
C ASN A 1124 -41.23 4.82 -14.47
N SER A 1125 -42.17 4.45 -15.34
CA SER A 1125 -42.37 5.10 -16.65
C SER A 1125 -42.69 6.60 -16.57
N ALA A 1126 -43.19 7.08 -15.42
CA ALA A 1126 -43.44 8.49 -15.12
C ALA A 1126 -42.21 9.25 -14.57
N GLY A 1127 -41.08 8.57 -14.32
CA GLY A 1127 -39.84 9.16 -13.81
C GLY A 1127 -39.82 9.35 -12.28
N GLN A 1128 -40.66 8.62 -11.55
CA GLN A 1128 -40.66 8.61 -10.08
C GLN A 1128 -39.75 7.49 -9.58
N VAL A 1129 -38.96 7.75 -8.53
CA VAL A 1129 -38.08 6.75 -7.91
C VAL A 1129 -38.90 5.57 -7.38
N LEU A 1130 -38.48 4.36 -7.75
CA LEU A 1130 -38.92 3.12 -7.13
C LEU A 1130 -37.99 2.82 -5.95
N ALA A 1131 -38.54 2.57 -4.77
CA ALA A 1131 -37.77 1.95 -3.68
C ALA A 1131 -37.39 0.50 -4.06
N SER A 1132 -36.46 -0.11 -3.33
CA SER A 1132 -36.33 -1.58 -3.30
C SER A 1132 -37.70 -2.22 -3.00
N LEU A 1133 -37.98 -3.39 -3.58
CA LEU A 1133 -39.30 -4.04 -3.57
C LEU A 1133 -40.43 -3.16 -4.18
N GLY A 1134 -40.07 -2.18 -5.01
CA GLY A 1134 -41.00 -1.23 -5.61
C GLY A 1134 -41.75 -1.81 -6.81
N HIS A 1135 -43.03 -1.46 -6.96
CA HIS A 1135 -43.80 -1.85 -8.13
C HIS A 1135 -43.74 -0.82 -9.25
N THR A 1136 -43.36 -1.24 -10.46
CA THR A 1136 -43.56 -0.45 -11.68
C THR A 1136 -44.98 -0.59 -12.23
N ASP A 1137 -45.55 0.51 -12.73
CA ASP A 1137 -46.92 0.58 -13.29
C ASP A 1137 -47.05 -0.04 -14.70
N GLU A 1138 -45.95 -0.49 -15.30
CA GLU A 1138 -45.85 -1.00 -16.69
C GLU A 1138 -44.93 -2.23 -16.77
N ASP A 1139 -44.94 -2.94 -17.90
CA ASP A 1139 -44.01 -4.05 -18.21
C ASP A 1139 -42.56 -3.55 -18.53
N THR A 1140 -42.17 -2.42 -17.94
CA THR A 1140 -40.89 -1.72 -18.13
C THR A 1140 -40.49 -0.95 -16.88
N PHE A 1141 -39.19 -0.67 -16.72
CA PHE A 1141 -38.67 0.31 -15.75
C PHE A 1141 -37.59 1.16 -16.41
N ARG A 1142 -37.22 2.27 -15.77
CA ARG A 1142 -36.13 3.14 -16.21
C ARG A 1142 -34.98 3.07 -15.22
N LEU A 1143 -33.77 2.96 -15.74
CA LEU A 1143 -32.56 3.31 -15.00
C LEU A 1143 -32.19 4.74 -15.34
N ALA A 1144 -31.91 5.53 -14.32
CA ALA A 1144 -31.23 6.82 -14.45
C ALA A 1144 -29.90 6.76 -13.69
N PHE A 1145 -28.83 7.22 -14.32
CA PHE A 1145 -27.46 7.09 -13.80
C PHE A 1145 -26.59 8.19 -14.41
N VAL A 1146 -25.51 8.53 -13.70
CA VAL A 1146 -24.41 9.33 -14.25
C VAL A 1146 -23.26 8.36 -14.50
N HIS A 1147 -22.62 8.48 -15.66
CA HIS A 1147 -21.47 7.68 -16.04
C HIS A 1147 -20.59 8.50 -16.99
N THR A 1148 -19.29 8.27 -16.92
CA THR A 1148 -18.24 8.85 -17.78
C THR A 1148 -17.28 7.75 -18.18
N SER A 1149 -16.48 7.98 -19.23
CA SER A 1149 -15.29 7.14 -19.45
C SER A 1149 -14.22 7.58 -18.44
N PRO A 1150 -13.46 6.66 -17.83
CA PRO A 1150 -12.45 7.03 -16.83
C PRO A 1150 -11.29 7.86 -17.41
N PHE A 1151 -11.09 7.80 -18.72
CA PHE A 1151 -10.16 8.66 -19.49
C PHE A 1151 -10.86 9.93 -20.00
N GLY A 1152 -11.90 10.38 -19.28
CA GLY A 1152 -12.69 11.56 -19.55
C GLY A 1152 -13.59 11.46 -20.80
N ARG A 1153 -13.09 11.93 -21.95
CA ARG A 1153 -13.91 12.17 -23.17
C ARG A 1153 -14.02 10.96 -24.10
N GLY A 1154 -14.17 9.78 -23.52
CA GLY A 1154 -14.47 8.54 -24.24
C GLY A 1154 -15.91 8.47 -24.77
N LYS A 1155 -16.14 7.52 -25.67
CA LYS A 1155 -17.48 7.07 -26.05
C LYS A 1155 -17.89 5.93 -25.13
N ILE A 1156 -19.09 6.02 -24.59
CA ILE A 1156 -19.61 5.06 -23.61
C ILE A 1156 -20.97 4.52 -24.02
N MET A 1157 -21.37 3.39 -23.45
CA MET A 1157 -22.59 2.65 -23.73
C MET A 1157 -22.94 1.87 -22.47
N ALA A 1158 -24.20 1.54 -22.22
CA ALA A 1158 -24.56 0.73 -21.05
C ALA A 1158 -25.19 -0.60 -21.48
N GLU A 1159 -24.71 -1.68 -20.88
CA GLU A 1159 -25.22 -3.05 -20.98
C GLU A 1159 -26.00 -3.38 -19.71
N ILE A 1160 -27.09 -4.14 -19.83
CA ILE A 1160 -27.93 -4.56 -18.70
C ILE A 1160 -28.25 -6.05 -18.84
N GLU A 1161 -28.21 -6.76 -17.71
CA GLU A 1161 -28.82 -8.08 -17.52
C GLU A 1161 -30.04 -7.94 -16.58
N VAL A 1162 -31.19 -8.51 -16.97
CA VAL A 1162 -32.42 -8.52 -16.15
C VAL A 1162 -32.98 -9.93 -16.12
N LYS A 1163 -33.20 -10.49 -14.92
CA LYS A 1163 -33.67 -11.88 -14.75
C LYS A 1163 -34.85 -11.93 -13.77
N PRO A 1164 -35.77 -12.90 -13.92
CA PRO A 1164 -36.76 -13.18 -12.87
C PRO A 1164 -36.06 -13.56 -11.56
N LEU A 1165 -36.56 -13.06 -10.44
CA LEU A 1165 -36.03 -13.35 -9.10
C LEU A 1165 -35.83 -14.86 -8.89
N GLY A 1166 -34.66 -15.25 -8.38
CA GLY A 1166 -34.28 -16.65 -8.16
C GLY A 1166 -33.75 -17.38 -9.40
N ILE A 1167 -33.33 -16.63 -10.43
CA ILE A 1167 -32.51 -17.10 -11.54
C ILE A 1167 -31.23 -16.24 -11.56
N ASN A 1168 -30.09 -16.85 -11.25
CA ASN A 1168 -28.80 -16.14 -11.21
C ASN A 1168 -28.53 -15.36 -12.51
N PHE A 1169 -27.75 -14.28 -12.40
CA PHE A 1169 -27.07 -13.73 -13.58
C PHE A 1169 -26.05 -14.74 -14.12
N ASP A 1170 -25.97 -14.83 -15.44
CA ASP A 1170 -25.13 -15.81 -16.15
C ASP A 1170 -24.49 -15.21 -17.42
N GLY A 1171 -24.59 -13.89 -17.63
CA GLY A 1171 -24.12 -13.20 -18.84
C GLY A 1171 -24.92 -13.54 -20.11
N HIS A 1172 -25.98 -14.36 -20.02
CA HIS A 1172 -26.82 -14.76 -21.14
C HIS A 1172 -28.19 -14.07 -21.11
N GLY A 1173 -28.43 -13.27 -22.16
CA GLY A 1173 -29.60 -12.40 -22.25
C GLY A 1173 -29.33 -10.98 -21.79
N THR A 1174 -28.05 -10.58 -21.67
CA THR A 1174 -27.68 -9.16 -21.65
C THR A 1174 -28.20 -8.46 -22.91
N TYR A 1175 -28.48 -7.17 -22.79
CA TYR A 1175 -28.85 -6.34 -23.92
C TYR A 1175 -28.41 -4.90 -23.71
N ILE A 1176 -28.34 -4.18 -24.83
CA ILE A 1176 -27.84 -2.81 -24.91
C ILE A 1176 -28.98 -1.89 -25.37
N PRO A 1177 -29.74 -1.26 -24.45
CA PRO A 1177 -30.85 -0.38 -24.79
C PRO A 1177 -30.43 0.78 -25.69
N GLY A 1178 -30.91 0.76 -26.94
CA GLY A 1178 -30.66 1.81 -27.93
C GLY A 1178 -29.39 1.62 -28.77
N GLY A 1179 -28.42 0.81 -28.32
CA GLY A 1179 -27.29 0.34 -29.15
C GLY A 1179 -26.39 1.43 -29.76
N LEU A 1180 -26.28 2.59 -29.11
CA LEU A 1180 -25.52 3.74 -29.62
C LEU A 1180 -24.44 4.17 -28.63
N TRP A 1181 -23.20 4.25 -29.11
CA TRP A 1181 -22.10 4.91 -28.40
C TRP A 1181 -22.43 6.40 -28.17
N MET A 1182 -22.48 6.80 -26.90
CA MET A 1182 -22.82 8.14 -26.45
C MET A 1182 -21.54 8.95 -26.20
N ASN A 1183 -21.45 10.14 -26.79
CA ASN A 1183 -20.39 11.11 -26.47
C ASN A 1183 -20.84 11.93 -25.25
N HIS A 1184 -20.29 11.65 -24.06
CA HIS A 1184 -20.49 12.48 -22.89
C HIS A 1184 -19.33 13.47 -22.75
N THR A 1185 -19.63 14.77 -22.79
CA THR A 1185 -18.65 15.85 -22.60
C THR A 1185 -18.71 16.51 -21.22
N LEU A 1186 -19.68 16.09 -20.40
CA LEU A 1186 -19.95 16.48 -19.01
C LEU A 1186 -20.72 15.32 -18.34
N PRO A 1187 -20.64 15.14 -17.01
CA PRO A 1187 -21.52 14.24 -16.27
C PRO A 1187 -22.97 14.72 -16.42
N GLY A 1188 -23.78 13.90 -17.09
CA GLY A 1188 -25.17 14.20 -17.36
C GLY A 1188 -26.01 12.94 -17.15
N ALA A 1189 -27.11 13.08 -16.39
CA ALA A 1189 -28.00 11.99 -16.08
C ALA A 1189 -28.52 11.31 -17.37
N THR A 1190 -27.98 10.13 -17.63
CA THR A 1190 -28.41 9.24 -18.71
C THR A 1190 -29.60 8.47 -18.19
N SER A 1191 -30.60 8.20 -19.05
CA SER A 1191 -31.72 7.35 -18.67
C SER A 1191 -32.07 6.38 -19.79
N MET A 1192 -32.11 5.09 -19.46
CA MET A 1192 -32.48 4.01 -20.38
C MET A 1192 -33.73 3.28 -19.88
N ILE A 1193 -34.40 2.57 -20.78
CA ILE A 1193 -35.62 1.80 -20.48
C ILE A 1193 -35.28 0.32 -20.59
N ALA A 1194 -35.46 -0.41 -19.48
CA ALA A 1194 -35.51 -1.86 -19.45
C ALA A 1194 -36.96 -2.32 -19.66
N GLY A 1195 -37.17 -3.42 -20.39
CA GLY A 1195 -38.51 -3.80 -20.86
C GLY A 1195 -38.64 -5.26 -21.26
N ASP A 1196 -39.77 -5.59 -21.89
CA ASP A 1196 -40.25 -6.96 -22.13
C ASP A 1196 -40.36 -7.81 -20.84
N LEU A 1197 -40.63 -7.14 -19.71
CA LEU A 1197 -40.90 -7.82 -18.43
C LEU A 1197 -42.27 -8.49 -18.43
N HIS A 1198 -42.39 -9.59 -17.68
CA HIS A 1198 -43.68 -10.27 -17.49
C HIS A 1198 -44.51 -9.59 -16.40
N PHE A 1199 -45.81 -9.45 -16.65
CA PHE A 1199 -46.82 -9.02 -15.69
C PHE A 1199 -46.92 -9.95 -14.46
N ASP A 1200 -47.04 -9.39 -13.25
CA ASP A 1200 -47.16 -10.10 -11.97
C ASP A 1200 -45.92 -10.97 -11.62
N GLN A 1201 -44.72 -10.44 -11.89
CA GLN A 1201 -43.43 -11.12 -11.71
C GLN A 1201 -42.39 -10.19 -11.05
N ALA A 1202 -41.62 -10.75 -10.12
CA ALA A 1202 -40.46 -10.12 -9.47
C ALA A 1202 -39.19 -10.29 -10.32
N TYR A 1203 -38.34 -9.26 -10.33
CA TYR A 1203 -37.11 -9.17 -11.10
C TYR A 1203 -35.95 -8.63 -10.28
N HIS A 1204 -34.75 -9.11 -10.59
CA HIS A 1204 -33.49 -8.48 -10.24
C HIS A 1204 -32.72 -8.06 -11.50
N TRP A 1205 -31.81 -7.11 -11.38
CA TRP A 1205 -31.02 -6.62 -12.51
C TRP A 1205 -29.62 -6.14 -12.13
N ARG A 1206 -28.68 -6.28 -13.08
CA ARG A 1206 -27.34 -5.68 -13.02
C ARG A 1206 -27.02 -4.91 -14.31
N MET A 1207 -26.18 -3.89 -14.19
CA MET A 1207 -25.82 -2.96 -15.26
C MET A 1207 -24.31 -2.76 -15.30
N ARG A 1208 -23.70 -2.61 -16.49
CA ARG A 1208 -22.32 -2.11 -16.62
C ARG A 1208 -22.17 -1.09 -17.73
N THR A 1209 -21.11 -0.29 -17.67
CA THR A 1209 -20.74 0.65 -18.74
C THR A 1209 -19.75 -0.03 -19.67
N LEU A 1210 -20.09 -0.18 -20.95
CA LEU A 1210 -19.14 -0.53 -22.00
C LEU A 1210 -18.40 0.74 -22.46
N TYR A 1211 -17.09 0.64 -22.68
CA TYR A 1211 -16.26 1.72 -23.19
C TYR A 1211 -15.80 1.41 -24.63
N HIS A 1212 -15.57 2.44 -25.45
CA HIS A 1212 -15.38 2.26 -26.89
C HIS A 1212 -13.94 1.85 -27.24
N PRO A 1213 -13.69 0.68 -27.87
CA PRO A 1213 -12.32 0.13 -28.06
C PRO A 1213 -11.33 0.98 -28.86
N GLY A 1214 -11.81 2.02 -29.55
CA GLY A 1214 -10.96 3.02 -30.23
C GLY A 1214 -10.62 4.26 -29.40
N THR A 1215 -10.97 4.27 -28.12
CA THR A 1215 -10.66 5.33 -27.12
C THR A 1215 -10.27 4.76 -25.76
N THR A 1216 -10.62 3.50 -25.50
CA THR A 1216 -10.33 2.71 -24.30
C THR A 1216 -10.13 1.26 -24.77
N PRO A 1217 -8.95 0.91 -25.33
CA PRO A 1217 -8.75 -0.36 -26.05
C PRO A 1217 -8.68 -1.58 -25.14
N TRP A 1218 -8.33 -1.39 -23.87
CA TRP A 1218 -7.98 -2.43 -22.92
C TRP A 1218 -9.04 -2.52 -21.81
N MET A 1219 -9.78 -1.44 -21.57
CA MET A 1219 -11.00 -1.40 -20.76
C MET A 1219 -12.27 -1.61 -21.63
N PRO A 1220 -12.77 -2.84 -21.87
CA PRO A 1220 -13.98 -3.04 -22.66
C PRO A 1220 -15.26 -2.62 -21.91
N ALA A 1221 -15.26 -2.76 -20.59
CA ALA A 1221 -16.39 -2.47 -19.71
C ALA A 1221 -15.93 -1.99 -18.31
N SER A 1222 -16.87 -1.52 -17.49
CA SER A 1222 -16.77 -1.44 -16.03
C SER A 1222 -17.30 -2.72 -15.41
N ARG A 1223 -17.07 -2.92 -14.10
CA ARG A 1223 -17.85 -3.85 -13.27
C ARG A 1223 -19.36 -3.76 -13.46
N TRP A 1224 -20.04 -4.84 -13.07
CA TRP A 1224 -21.48 -4.91 -12.89
C TRP A 1224 -21.96 -4.28 -11.58
N VAL A 1225 -22.88 -3.33 -11.66
CA VAL A 1225 -23.55 -2.68 -10.51
C VAL A 1225 -25.05 -3.00 -10.42
N THR A 1226 -25.58 -3.05 -9.20
CA THR A 1226 -27.02 -3.24 -8.87
C THR A 1226 -27.56 -2.03 -8.09
N VAL A 1227 -28.80 -2.09 -7.58
CA VAL A 1227 -29.32 -1.02 -6.70
C VAL A 1227 -28.54 -1.00 -5.38
N PRO A 1228 -28.05 0.16 -4.90
CA PRO A 1228 -27.43 0.24 -3.57
C PRO A 1228 -28.37 -0.29 -2.48
N TRP A 1229 -27.82 -1.07 -1.53
CA TRP A 1229 -28.53 -1.73 -0.43
C TRP A 1229 -29.50 -2.87 -0.84
N ASN A 1230 -29.29 -3.46 -2.02
CA ASN A 1230 -30.04 -4.63 -2.50
C ASN A 1230 -29.05 -5.62 -3.15
N GLY A 1231 -28.90 -6.81 -2.57
CA GLY A 1231 -27.95 -7.81 -3.06
C GLY A 1231 -28.33 -8.38 -4.43
N TRP A 1232 -27.34 -8.85 -5.19
CA TRP A 1232 -27.49 -9.35 -6.57
C TRP A 1232 -28.50 -10.51 -6.79
N ASN A 1233 -29.06 -11.10 -5.73
CA ASN A 1233 -30.10 -12.12 -5.79
C ASN A 1233 -31.42 -11.71 -5.08
N GLU A 1234 -31.56 -10.44 -4.68
CA GLU A 1234 -32.73 -9.91 -3.98
C GLU A 1234 -33.76 -9.27 -4.95
N GLU A 1235 -34.99 -9.02 -4.49
CA GLU A 1235 -36.02 -8.43 -5.34
C GLU A 1235 -35.85 -6.90 -5.47
N ASP A 1236 -35.28 -6.47 -6.60
CA ASP A 1236 -35.13 -5.04 -6.90
C ASP A 1236 -36.48 -4.37 -7.19
N LEU A 1237 -37.32 -5.03 -8.01
CA LEU A 1237 -38.62 -4.53 -8.43
C LEU A 1237 -39.61 -5.62 -8.85
N GLY A 1238 -40.89 -5.35 -8.62
CA GLY A 1238 -42.00 -6.15 -9.13
C GLY A 1238 -42.77 -5.44 -10.26
N THR A 1239 -43.25 -6.16 -11.25
CA THR A 1239 -44.21 -5.62 -12.22
C THR A 1239 -45.63 -5.52 -11.62
N SER A 1240 -46.51 -4.71 -12.20
CA SER A 1240 -47.81 -4.39 -11.60
C SER A 1240 -48.77 -5.60 -11.43
N GLY A 1241 -48.86 -6.12 -10.20
CA GLY A 1241 -49.85 -7.12 -9.81
C GLY A 1241 -51.21 -6.49 -9.44
N SER A 1242 -52.33 -7.04 -9.94
CA SER A 1242 -53.65 -6.48 -9.62
C SER A 1242 -54.10 -6.82 -8.20
N ASN A 1243 -53.88 -5.87 -7.27
CA ASN A 1243 -54.25 -5.84 -5.84
C ASN A 1243 -53.26 -6.51 -4.86
N LEU A 1244 -52.27 -5.75 -4.38
CA LEU A 1244 -51.84 -5.88 -2.98
C LEU A 1244 -51.57 -4.50 -2.33
N PHE A 1245 -52.65 -3.82 -1.92
CA PHE A 1245 -52.53 -2.74 -0.92
C PHE A 1245 -52.11 -3.37 0.43
N LEU A 1246 -50.80 -3.46 0.69
CA LEU A 1246 -50.30 -3.63 2.05
C LEU A 1246 -50.59 -2.34 2.84
N PRO A 1247 -51.33 -2.40 3.96
CA PRO A 1247 -51.71 -1.20 4.69
C PRO A 1247 -50.53 -0.66 5.49
N LEU A 1248 -50.16 0.59 5.21
CA LEU A 1248 -49.18 1.39 5.95
C LEU A 1248 -49.40 1.25 7.48
N VAL A 1249 -48.49 0.55 8.17
CA VAL A 1249 -48.53 0.38 9.63
C VAL A 1249 -48.00 1.64 10.31
N THR A 1250 -48.87 2.64 10.46
CA THR A 1250 -48.56 3.83 11.26
C THR A 1250 -48.53 3.46 12.75
N ARG A 1251 -47.33 3.43 13.34
CA ARG A 1251 -47.09 3.18 14.77
C ARG A 1251 -47.69 4.32 15.61
N ASP A 1252 -48.76 4.06 16.38
CA ASP A 1252 -49.38 5.08 17.24
C ASP A 1252 -48.58 5.23 18.54
N VAL A 1253 -47.75 6.28 18.58
CA VAL A 1253 -46.83 6.62 19.68
C VAL A 1253 -47.55 6.85 21.02
N THR A 1254 -48.89 6.96 21.04
CA THR A 1254 -49.67 7.19 22.27
C THR A 1254 -50.17 5.94 23.00
N THR A 1255 -50.03 4.73 22.42
CA THR A 1255 -50.55 3.49 23.07
C THR A 1255 -49.59 2.30 23.13
N GLY A 1256 -48.42 2.35 22.50
CA GLY A 1256 -47.35 1.36 22.71
C GLY A 1256 -47.66 -0.03 22.14
N ARG A 1257 -48.31 -0.08 20.97
CA ARG A 1257 -48.42 -1.26 20.10
C ARG A 1257 -48.25 -0.84 18.65
#